data_AF-A0A2T0ALI2-F1
#
_entry.id   AF-A0A2T0ALI2-F1
#
_cell.length_a   1.000
_cell.length_b   1.000
_cell.length_c   1.000
_cell.angle_alpha   90.00
_cell.angle_beta   90.00
_cell.angle_gamma   90.00
#
_symmetry.space_group_name_H-M   'P 1'
#
loop_
_entity.id
_entity.type
_entity.pdbx_description
1 polymer ?
#
loop_
_entity_poly.entity_id
_entity_poly.type
_entity_poly.pdbx_seq_one_letter_code
_entity_poly.pdbx_strand_id
1 'polypeptide(L)'
;MKIKSIVVCLESIYIKFVKMIKEVFGKAWIGGRFAIIGFIMILSAVIGFYLDTGFGKIIDISFCVFIGMIFVLIGKTLIKIILRVFRDFPTEFLAILILGIAALTAGISFALGFPVYLAFLWAILIIAVESFLGIGLRLAFKNKGKRMLAFALVGITLTLNIAAIAQIRNLGNVNYELKNYILSMKSSDNKEDILSQSEEEKYKVKTLSYGSGRDKNRVEYGEEVDIKTDNVYAYPFLENYIGLKGKLRTMYWGFDDKSMPINGQVYYPEGEGKFPLVLIVHGNHDMKERSEKGYEYLGRLLASQGFITVSVDENFLNGSWFGDLGGENDARAWILLKHLDVWKKFNEDKKNPFYNKVDFNNIALIGHSRGGEAVATAAVFNKLKYYPTNASVKFNFNYNIKSIVAIAPTDEQYKPAGKPIEIKNINYLLLQGANDGDVSTFVGSNQYNRIKFDDGMYHFKSSLYIYGANHGQFNTLWGKRDIPKPLGWALNIKPLLSGEDQRNIAKTYISAFLKTTLKNEMDYISLFKNYEEGENFLPKTVYISRFEDSNFKLISNYEEDADLETSTLAGGIQRGEGIYTWKEKRLEFRSDFLGNNNAVELKWTHSGGIYVIELPKSVANNWNINSKSKLIFSAADVQKEKLEKNKLESTDFTIRLIDNSGEEASLCLSNIGRLHPPIGVKISKWNYYNKRNYGKNFEPVLQTFQIPIMDFIKVNSKFQPNRLKSIEFIFNKDSKGDILIDDIGMEI
;
A
#
# COMPACT_ATOMS: atom_id res chain seq x y z
N MET A 1 49.46 -45.45 9.53
CA MET A 1 48.73 -46.62 8.96
C MET A 1 47.18 -46.54 9.01
N LYS A 2 46.54 -45.48 9.55
CA LYS A 2 45.06 -45.41 9.70
C LYS A 2 44.27 -44.71 8.57
N ILE A 3 44.90 -43.82 7.77
CA ILE A 3 44.20 -43.09 6.70
C ILE A 3 43.95 -43.98 5.47
N LYS A 4 44.92 -44.81 5.06
CA LYS A 4 44.76 -45.75 3.94
C LYS A 4 43.63 -46.77 4.17
N SER A 5 43.45 -47.24 5.40
CA SER A 5 42.38 -48.20 5.74
C SER A 5 40.99 -47.55 5.69
N ILE A 6 40.86 -46.29 6.12
CA ILE A 6 39.61 -45.52 6.01
C ILE A 6 39.29 -45.24 4.54
N VAL A 7 40.27 -44.87 3.72
CA VAL A 7 40.08 -44.63 2.28
C VAL A 7 39.64 -45.91 1.56
N VAL A 8 40.29 -47.05 1.83
CA VAL A 8 39.91 -48.36 1.24
C VAL A 8 38.52 -48.82 1.71
N CYS A 9 38.17 -48.56 2.96
CA CYS A 9 36.84 -48.84 3.50
C CYS A 9 35.76 -47.96 2.83
N LEU A 10 36.03 -46.66 2.68
CA LEU A 10 35.14 -45.73 1.98
C LEU A 10 35.03 -46.06 0.50
N GLU A 11 36.11 -46.47 -0.18
CA GLU A 11 36.07 -46.96 -1.56
C GLU A 11 35.26 -48.25 -1.69
N SER A 12 35.41 -49.20 -0.77
CA SER A 12 34.64 -50.45 -0.76
C SER A 12 33.15 -50.21 -0.52
N ILE A 13 32.80 -49.33 0.43
CA ILE A 13 31.43 -48.90 0.70
C ILE A 13 30.87 -48.17 -0.53
N TYR A 14 31.65 -47.29 -1.15
CA TYR A 14 31.28 -46.57 -2.37
C TYR A 14 31.04 -47.52 -3.54
N ILE A 15 31.92 -48.48 -3.79
CA ILE A 15 31.78 -49.48 -4.86
C ILE A 15 30.54 -50.36 -4.62
N LYS A 16 30.32 -50.81 -3.39
CA LYS A 16 29.10 -51.58 -3.02
C LYS A 16 27.83 -50.74 -3.19
N PHE A 17 27.85 -49.49 -2.76
CA PHE A 17 26.74 -48.55 -2.91
C PHE A 17 26.44 -48.28 -4.38
N VAL A 18 27.45 -48.01 -5.21
CA VAL A 18 27.33 -47.78 -6.66
C VAL A 18 26.82 -49.04 -7.37
N LYS A 19 27.28 -50.24 -6.98
CA LYS A 19 26.82 -51.50 -7.56
C LYS A 19 25.37 -51.80 -7.19
N MET A 20 25.01 -51.64 -5.91
CA MET A 20 23.63 -51.75 -5.42
C MET A 20 22.70 -50.77 -6.13
N ILE A 21 23.14 -49.51 -6.31
CA ILE A 21 22.38 -48.50 -7.04
C ILE A 21 22.24 -48.86 -8.53
N LYS A 22 23.28 -49.36 -9.19
CA LYS A 22 23.21 -49.82 -10.59
C LYS A 22 22.29 -51.04 -10.75
N GLU A 23 22.25 -51.96 -9.79
CA GLU A 23 21.35 -53.12 -9.79
C GLU A 23 19.89 -52.76 -9.48
N VAL A 24 19.65 -51.85 -8.53
CA VAL A 24 18.31 -51.42 -8.14
C VAL A 24 17.69 -50.48 -9.19
N PHE A 25 18.47 -49.54 -9.73
CA PHE A 25 18.00 -48.47 -10.61
C PHE A 25 18.40 -48.62 -12.10
N GLY A 26 19.19 -49.63 -12.49
CA GLY A 26 19.41 -50.08 -13.89
C GLY A 26 19.34 -49.01 -14.99
N LYS A 27 18.54 -49.24 -16.04
CA LYS A 27 18.18 -48.24 -17.08
C LYS A 27 17.06 -47.28 -16.62
N ALA A 28 16.75 -47.19 -15.32
CA ALA A 28 15.65 -46.40 -14.78
C ALA A 28 15.96 -44.88 -14.74
N TRP A 29 17.23 -44.50 -14.61
CA TRP A 29 17.71 -43.11 -14.74
C TRP A 29 17.33 -42.45 -16.07
N ILE A 30 17.11 -43.25 -17.12
CA ILE A 30 16.60 -42.78 -18.41
C ILE A 30 15.17 -42.21 -18.27
N GLY A 31 14.35 -42.74 -17.37
CA GLY A 31 13.02 -42.18 -17.05
C GLY A 31 13.16 -40.85 -16.30
N GLY A 32 14.02 -40.80 -15.28
CA GLY A 32 14.28 -39.60 -14.50
C GLY A 32 14.76 -38.40 -15.33
N ARG A 33 15.66 -38.61 -16.31
CA ARG A 33 16.11 -37.51 -17.19
C ARG A 33 14.98 -36.89 -18.02
N PHE A 34 14.06 -37.71 -18.55
CA PHE A 34 12.96 -37.21 -19.37
C PHE A 34 11.90 -36.52 -18.49
N ALA A 35 11.70 -37.00 -17.26
CA ALA A 35 10.85 -36.34 -16.29
C ALA A 35 11.37 -34.94 -15.93
N ILE A 36 12.67 -34.79 -15.64
CA ILE A 36 13.27 -33.49 -15.31
C ILE A 36 13.16 -32.52 -16.50
N ILE A 37 13.50 -32.96 -17.72
CA ILE A 37 13.36 -32.12 -18.92
C ILE A 37 11.90 -31.71 -19.13
N GLY A 38 10.97 -32.67 -19.06
CA GLY A 38 9.54 -32.40 -19.21
C GLY A 38 9.03 -31.40 -18.18
N PHE A 39 9.46 -31.54 -16.92
CA PHE A 39 9.12 -30.60 -15.85
C PHE A 39 9.65 -29.19 -16.12
N ILE A 40 10.91 -29.04 -16.54
CA ILE A 40 11.48 -27.73 -16.91
C ILE A 40 10.70 -27.11 -18.07
N MET A 41 10.30 -27.90 -19.07
CA MET A 41 9.50 -27.40 -20.20
C MET A 41 8.10 -26.96 -19.74
N ILE A 42 7.43 -27.74 -18.89
CA ILE A 42 6.12 -27.37 -18.32
C ILE A 42 6.26 -26.10 -17.48
N LEU A 43 7.29 -26.02 -16.62
CA LEU A 43 7.54 -24.83 -15.82
C LEU A 43 7.80 -23.60 -16.70
N SER A 44 8.59 -23.74 -17.77
CA SER A 44 8.84 -22.67 -18.73
C SER A 44 7.56 -22.24 -19.45
N ALA A 45 6.69 -23.19 -19.82
CA ALA A 45 5.39 -22.90 -20.41
C ALA A 45 4.44 -22.22 -19.42
N VAL A 46 4.44 -22.62 -18.14
CA VAL A 46 3.68 -21.96 -17.08
C VAL A 46 4.17 -20.53 -16.86
N ILE A 47 5.49 -20.31 -16.85
CA ILE A 47 6.08 -18.96 -16.78
C ILE A 47 5.61 -18.15 -18.00
N GLY A 48 5.73 -18.68 -19.21
CA GLY A 48 5.27 -18.00 -20.44
C GLY A 48 3.78 -17.70 -20.45
N PHE A 49 2.94 -18.60 -19.92
CA PHE A 49 1.49 -18.38 -19.79
C PHE A 49 1.19 -17.15 -18.91
N TYR A 50 1.98 -16.94 -17.85
CA TYR A 50 1.84 -15.81 -16.94
C TYR A 50 2.69 -14.58 -17.32
N LEU A 51 3.62 -14.66 -18.28
CA LEU A 51 4.51 -13.56 -18.68
C LEU A 51 3.74 -12.37 -19.29
N ASP A 52 2.70 -12.67 -20.05
CA ASP A 52 1.74 -11.72 -20.63
C ASP A 52 2.40 -10.50 -21.29
N THR A 53 3.15 -10.69 -22.36
CA THR A 53 3.97 -9.62 -22.93
C THR A 53 3.18 -8.52 -23.65
N GLY A 54 1.92 -8.80 -23.97
CA GLY A 54 1.07 -8.00 -24.85
C GLY A 54 1.15 -8.41 -26.32
N PHE A 55 2.07 -9.31 -26.72
CA PHE A 55 2.19 -9.81 -28.09
C PHE A 55 1.40 -11.12 -28.35
N GLY A 56 0.84 -11.71 -27.29
CA GLY A 56 -0.05 -12.87 -27.36
C GLY A 56 0.50 -14.12 -26.66
N LYS A 57 -0.40 -14.90 -26.06
CA LYS A 57 -0.03 -16.04 -25.20
C LYS A 57 0.81 -17.11 -25.89
N ILE A 58 0.55 -17.37 -27.18
CA ILE A 58 1.33 -18.35 -27.94
C ILE A 58 2.78 -17.90 -28.06
N ILE A 59 3.01 -16.61 -28.37
CA ILE A 59 4.35 -16.03 -28.48
C ILE A 59 5.08 -16.14 -27.14
N ASP A 60 4.42 -15.80 -26.03
CA ASP A 60 5.01 -15.83 -24.69
C ASP A 60 5.42 -17.24 -24.25
N ILE A 61 4.52 -18.21 -24.44
CA ILE A 61 4.76 -19.62 -24.11
C ILE A 61 5.91 -20.16 -24.98
N SER A 62 5.85 -19.93 -26.30
CA SER A 62 6.88 -20.38 -27.23
C SER A 62 8.24 -19.77 -26.91
N PHE A 63 8.29 -18.48 -26.58
CA PHE A 63 9.51 -17.79 -26.19
C PHE A 63 10.12 -18.37 -24.91
N CYS A 64 9.34 -18.53 -23.84
CA CYS A 64 9.85 -19.10 -22.59
C CYS A 64 10.29 -20.56 -22.73
N VAL A 65 9.53 -21.38 -23.46
CA VAL A 65 9.93 -22.77 -23.74
C VAL A 65 11.22 -22.82 -24.56
N PHE A 66 11.37 -21.95 -25.57
CA PHE A 66 12.59 -21.85 -26.37
C PHE A 66 13.82 -21.49 -25.53
N ILE A 67 13.70 -20.47 -24.67
CA ILE A 67 14.75 -20.10 -23.72
C ILE A 67 15.06 -21.26 -22.77
N GLY A 68 14.04 -21.91 -22.22
CA GLY A 68 14.20 -23.10 -21.37
C GLY A 68 14.97 -24.23 -22.06
N MET A 69 14.69 -24.50 -23.34
CA MET A 69 15.42 -25.50 -24.14
C MET A 69 16.89 -25.12 -24.33
N ILE A 70 17.18 -23.86 -24.64
CA ILE A 70 18.57 -23.36 -24.78
C ILE A 70 19.33 -23.55 -23.46
N PHE A 71 18.74 -23.18 -22.33
CA PHE A 71 19.34 -23.38 -21.02
C PHE A 71 19.66 -24.85 -20.75
N VAL A 72 18.74 -25.76 -21.06
CA VAL A 72 18.96 -27.21 -20.93
C VAL A 72 20.11 -27.70 -21.82
N LEU A 73 20.18 -27.25 -23.07
CA LEU A 73 21.21 -27.68 -24.04
C LEU A 73 22.61 -27.17 -23.66
N ILE A 74 22.73 -25.89 -23.34
CA ILE A 74 24.01 -25.26 -22.96
C ILE A 74 24.50 -25.85 -21.64
N GLY A 75 23.63 -25.87 -20.62
CA GLY A 75 24.00 -26.37 -19.29
C GLY A 75 24.41 -27.83 -19.30
N LYS A 76 23.70 -28.69 -20.05
CA LYS A 76 24.05 -30.11 -20.21
C LYS A 76 25.45 -30.26 -20.79
N THR A 77 25.80 -29.46 -21.79
CA THR A 77 27.08 -29.55 -22.50
C THR A 77 28.23 -29.12 -21.58
N LEU A 78 28.08 -28.00 -20.88
CA LEU A 78 29.07 -27.49 -19.93
C LEU A 78 29.33 -28.48 -18.78
N ILE A 79 28.27 -29.01 -18.17
CA ILE A 79 28.42 -29.95 -17.05
C ILE A 79 29.00 -31.29 -17.52
N LYS A 80 28.68 -31.75 -18.74
CA LYS A 80 29.28 -32.96 -19.30
C LYS A 80 30.79 -32.82 -19.49
N ILE A 81 31.28 -31.63 -19.84
CA ILE A 81 32.72 -31.33 -19.93
C ILE A 81 33.37 -31.41 -18.55
N ILE A 82 32.73 -30.84 -17.52
CA ILE A 82 33.22 -30.88 -16.12
C ILE A 82 33.23 -32.33 -15.58
N LEU A 83 32.16 -33.09 -15.83
CA LEU A 83 32.02 -34.46 -15.33
C LEU A 83 32.87 -35.49 -16.09
N ARG A 84 33.42 -35.18 -17.27
CA ARG A 84 34.40 -36.05 -17.94
C ARG A 84 35.65 -36.30 -17.11
N VAL A 85 35.91 -35.46 -16.09
CA VAL A 85 36.97 -35.62 -15.11
C VAL A 85 36.66 -36.74 -14.09
N PHE A 86 35.40 -37.14 -13.91
CA PHE A 86 34.95 -38.17 -12.94
C PHE A 86 34.32 -39.38 -13.68
N ARG A 87 35.08 -40.48 -13.84
CA ARG A 87 34.90 -41.42 -14.96
C ARG A 87 33.87 -42.56 -14.79
N ASP A 88 33.23 -42.75 -13.63
CA ASP A 88 32.45 -43.98 -13.34
C ASP A 88 30.92 -43.84 -13.11
N PHE A 89 30.35 -42.64 -13.31
CA PHE A 89 28.93 -42.34 -13.07
C PHE A 89 28.13 -42.14 -14.39
N PRO A 90 26.79 -42.38 -14.44
CA PRO A 90 25.95 -42.02 -15.58
C PRO A 90 25.94 -40.50 -15.83
N THR A 91 26.94 -40.02 -16.58
CA THR A 91 27.26 -38.60 -16.80
C THR A 91 26.09 -37.79 -17.36
N GLU A 92 25.23 -38.40 -18.19
CA GLU A 92 24.05 -37.71 -18.73
C GLU A 92 22.98 -37.40 -17.68
N PHE A 93 22.70 -38.35 -16.79
CA PHE A 93 21.72 -38.15 -15.71
C PHE A 93 22.26 -37.12 -14.71
N LEU A 94 23.54 -37.25 -14.33
CA LEU A 94 24.17 -36.32 -13.38
C LEU A 94 24.23 -34.89 -13.93
N ALA A 95 24.50 -34.72 -15.24
CA ALA A 95 24.47 -33.41 -15.87
C ALA A 95 23.09 -32.76 -15.83
N ILE A 96 22.04 -33.52 -16.13
CA ILE A 96 20.64 -33.03 -16.10
C ILE A 96 20.18 -32.77 -14.66
N LEU A 97 20.60 -33.60 -13.71
CA LEU A 97 20.31 -33.40 -12.29
C LEU A 97 20.92 -32.10 -11.77
N ILE A 98 22.22 -31.88 -11.98
CA ILE A 98 22.91 -30.67 -11.53
C ILE A 98 22.31 -29.43 -12.21
N LEU A 99 22.05 -29.51 -13.52
CA LEU A 99 21.44 -28.40 -14.25
C LEU A 99 20.02 -28.11 -13.77
N GLY A 100 19.22 -29.15 -13.54
CA GLY A 100 17.89 -29.01 -12.99
C GLY A 100 17.93 -28.32 -11.62
N ILE A 101 18.85 -28.74 -10.74
CA ILE A 101 19.01 -28.12 -9.42
C ILE A 101 19.39 -26.65 -9.59
N ALA A 102 20.38 -26.34 -10.42
CA ALA A 102 20.82 -24.97 -10.66
C ALA A 102 19.71 -24.09 -11.26
N ALA A 103 19.00 -24.60 -12.28
CA ALA A 103 17.91 -23.88 -12.94
C ALA A 103 16.71 -23.65 -12.01
N LEU A 104 16.31 -24.65 -11.22
CA LEU A 104 15.25 -24.48 -10.23
C LEU A 104 15.69 -23.59 -9.07
N THR A 105 16.95 -23.66 -8.65
CA THR A 105 17.50 -22.76 -7.63
C THR A 105 17.42 -21.32 -8.12
N ALA A 106 17.91 -21.05 -9.33
CA ALA A 106 17.85 -19.73 -9.94
C ALA A 106 16.39 -19.28 -10.13
N GLY A 107 15.53 -20.15 -10.65
CA GLY A 107 14.11 -19.86 -10.86
C GLY A 107 13.36 -19.56 -9.56
N ILE A 108 13.53 -20.37 -8.51
CA ILE A 108 12.92 -20.15 -7.19
C ILE A 108 13.49 -18.89 -6.53
N SER A 109 14.81 -18.69 -6.61
CA SER A 109 15.46 -17.52 -6.01
C SER A 109 15.01 -16.23 -6.70
N PHE A 110 14.96 -16.22 -8.03
CA PHE A 110 14.52 -15.08 -8.84
C PHE A 110 13.01 -14.84 -8.69
N ALA A 111 12.20 -15.87 -8.91
CA ALA A 111 10.74 -15.74 -8.99
C ALA A 111 10.03 -15.66 -7.63
N LEU A 112 10.64 -16.13 -6.53
CA LEU A 112 10.06 -16.08 -5.18
C LEU A 112 10.90 -15.26 -4.19
N GLY A 113 11.99 -14.63 -4.64
CA GLY A 113 12.86 -13.81 -3.80
C GLY A 113 13.56 -14.58 -2.68
N PHE A 114 13.63 -15.91 -2.75
CA PHE A 114 14.32 -16.73 -1.75
C PHE A 114 15.85 -16.61 -1.85
N PRO A 115 16.58 -16.64 -0.73
CA PRO A 115 18.02 -16.81 -0.76
C PRO A 115 18.41 -18.07 -1.54
N VAL A 116 19.50 -17.97 -2.29
CA VAL A 116 20.01 -19.04 -3.16
C VAL A 116 20.13 -20.37 -2.41
N TYR A 117 20.58 -20.38 -1.15
CA TYR A 117 20.72 -21.61 -0.37
C TYR A 117 19.36 -22.26 -0.01
N LEU A 118 18.33 -21.48 0.33
CA LEU A 118 16.97 -22.03 0.56
C LEU A 118 16.35 -22.49 -0.75
N ALA A 119 16.50 -21.71 -1.81
CA ALA A 119 16.06 -22.09 -3.15
C ALA A 119 16.73 -23.38 -3.62
N PHE A 120 18.00 -23.58 -3.29
CA PHE A 120 18.77 -24.79 -3.58
C PHE A 120 18.24 -26.01 -2.83
N LEU A 121 17.92 -25.88 -1.54
CA LEU A 121 17.30 -26.96 -0.76
C LEU A 121 15.92 -27.35 -1.35
N TRP A 122 15.11 -26.36 -1.72
CA TRP A 122 13.83 -26.60 -2.41
C TRP A 122 14.01 -27.26 -3.77
N ALA A 123 14.98 -26.82 -4.57
CA ALA A 123 15.30 -27.39 -5.87
C ALA A 123 15.70 -28.88 -5.76
N ILE A 124 16.55 -29.22 -4.78
CA ILE A 124 16.92 -30.63 -4.49
C ILE A 124 15.68 -31.44 -4.13
N LEU A 125 14.84 -30.92 -3.22
CA LEU A 125 13.64 -31.63 -2.78
C LEU A 125 12.68 -31.89 -3.95
N ILE A 126 12.40 -30.87 -4.76
CA ILE A 126 11.53 -30.99 -5.94
C ILE A 126 12.10 -32.03 -6.90
N ILE A 127 13.40 -31.98 -7.21
CA ILE A 127 13.99 -32.93 -8.15
C ILE A 127 14.03 -34.35 -7.59
N ALA A 128 14.23 -34.52 -6.29
CA ALA A 128 14.16 -35.84 -5.65
C ALA A 128 12.75 -36.43 -5.81
N VAL A 129 11.70 -35.63 -5.55
CA VAL A 129 10.30 -36.02 -5.73
C VAL A 129 10.00 -36.35 -7.19
N GLU A 130 10.35 -35.48 -8.14
CA GLU A 130 10.10 -35.73 -9.57
C GLU A 130 10.93 -36.91 -10.12
N SER A 131 12.10 -37.18 -9.55
CA SER A 131 12.88 -38.37 -9.88
C SER A 131 12.17 -39.65 -9.46
N PHE A 132 11.45 -39.65 -8.32
CA PHE A 132 10.64 -40.80 -7.91
C PHE A 132 9.50 -41.10 -8.88
N LEU A 133 8.86 -40.07 -9.47
CA LEU A 133 7.87 -40.26 -10.52
C LEU A 133 8.48 -40.94 -11.75
N GLY A 134 9.59 -40.42 -12.27
CA GLY A 134 10.26 -40.98 -13.44
C GLY A 134 10.77 -42.40 -13.23
N ILE A 135 11.30 -42.70 -12.04
CA ILE A 135 11.75 -44.04 -11.65
C ILE A 135 10.54 -44.98 -11.49
N GLY A 136 9.50 -44.54 -10.79
CA GLY A 136 8.28 -45.30 -10.56
C GLY A 136 7.60 -45.72 -11.87
N LEU A 137 7.34 -44.76 -12.77
CA LEU A 137 6.76 -45.05 -14.09
C LEU A 137 7.61 -46.07 -14.87
N ARG A 138 8.93 -45.89 -14.88
CA ARG A 138 9.84 -46.80 -15.61
C ARG A 138 9.86 -48.22 -15.02
N LEU A 139 9.78 -48.36 -13.69
CA LEU A 139 9.69 -49.65 -13.01
C LEU A 139 8.35 -50.33 -13.28
N ALA A 140 7.23 -49.58 -13.27
CA ALA A 140 5.90 -50.10 -13.57
C ALA A 140 5.81 -50.75 -14.96
N PHE A 141 6.43 -50.11 -15.97
CA PHE A 141 6.44 -50.60 -17.35
C PHE A 141 7.43 -51.74 -17.61
N LYS A 142 8.62 -51.71 -16.99
CA LYS A 142 9.72 -52.63 -17.35
C LYS A 142 9.95 -53.80 -16.40
N ASN A 143 9.43 -53.75 -15.17
CA ASN A 143 9.73 -54.78 -14.18
C ASN A 143 8.48 -55.23 -13.41
N LYS A 144 7.85 -56.31 -13.89
CA LYS A 144 6.60 -56.83 -13.33
C LYS A 144 6.70 -57.15 -11.82
N GLY A 145 7.86 -57.58 -11.34
CA GLY A 145 8.10 -57.92 -9.91
C GLY A 145 8.28 -56.72 -8.97
N LYS A 146 8.47 -55.50 -9.50
CA LYS A 146 8.63 -54.26 -8.69
C LYS A 146 7.45 -53.30 -8.80
N ARG A 147 6.29 -53.77 -9.28
CA ARG A 147 5.11 -52.92 -9.54
C ARG A 147 4.53 -52.26 -8.28
N MET A 148 4.53 -52.95 -7.14
CA MET A 148 4.05 -52.37 -5.88
C MET A 148 4.92 -51.18 -5.44
N LEU A 149 6.25 -51.32 -5.51
CA LEU A 149 7.19 -50.22 -5.26
C LEU A 149 7.01 -49.09 -6.29
N ALA A 150 6.79 -49.43 -7.56
CA ALA A 150 6.54 -48.44 -8.60
C ALA A 150 5.27 -47.61 -8.33
N PHE A 151 4.15 -48.26 -7.97
CA PHE A 151 2.91 -47.56 -7.61
C PHE A 151 3.06 -46.74 -6.33
N ALA A 152 3.82 -47.22 -5.33
CA ALA A 152 4.11 -46.45 -4.14
C ALA A 152 4.90 -45.17 -4.46
N LEU A 153 5.95 -45.24 -5.30
CA LEU A 153 6.73 -44.07 -5.70
C LEU A 153 5.90 -43.05 -6.50
N VAL A 154 5.08 -43.52 -7.45
CA VAL A 154 4.16 -42.66 -8.21
C VAL A 154 3.13 -42.04 -7.28
N GLY A 155 2.50 -42.84 -6.40
CA GLY A 155 1.47 -42.38 -5.48
C GLY A 155 1.99 -41.34 -4.48
N ILE A 156 3.17 -41.55 -3.88
CA ILE A 156 3.82 -40.57 -3.01
C ILE A 156 4.10 -39.27 -3.77
N THR A 157 4.64 -39.37 -4.98
CA THR A 157 4.97 -38.18 -5.79
C THR A 157 3.71 -37.38 -6.15
N LEU A 158 2.64 -38.05 -6.56
CA LEU A 158 1.36 -37.41 -6.85
C LEU A 158 0.78 -36.74 -5.62
N THR A 159 0.79 -37.42 -4.47
CA THR A 159 0.31 -36.84 -3.19
C THR A 159 1.12 -35.61 -2.78
N LEU A 160 2.45 -35.63 -2.91
CA LEU A 160 3.30 -34.49 -2.60
C LEU A 160 3.05 -33.30 -3.54
N ASN A 161 2.87 -33.56 -4.84
CA ASN A 161 2.51 -32.52 -5.81
C ASN A 161 1.12 -31.93 -5.53
N ILE A 162 0.12 -32.77 -5.21
CA ILE A 162 -1.21 -32.32 -4.81
C ILE A 162 -1.13 -31.47 -3.54
N ALA A 163 -0.36 -31.90 -2.54
CA ALA A 163 -0.16 -31.14 -1.31
C ALA A 163 0.54 -29.79 -1.56
N ALA A 164 1.56 -29.75 -2.44
CA ALA A 164 2.23 -28.52 -2.83
C ALA A 164 1.26 -27.54 -3.54
N ILE A 165 0.46 -28.05 -4.48
CA ILE A 165 -0.59 -27.25 -5.15
C ILE A 165 -1.63 -26.76 -4.14
N ALA A 166 -2.08 -27.61 -3.23
CA ALA A 166 -3.02 -27.24 -2.18
C ALA A 166 -2.45 -26.14 -1.28
N GLN A 167 -1.16 -26.19 -0.95
CA GLN A 167 -0.49 -25.17 -0.15
C GLN A 167 -0.35 -23.83 -0.88
N ILE A 168 -0.08 -23.85 -2.19
CA ILE A 168 -0.07 -22.62 -3.02
C ILE A 168 -1.47 -22.03 -3.14
N ARG A 169 -2.50 -22.88 -3.30
CA ARG A 169 -3.91 -22.47 -3.41
C ARG A 169 -4.55 -22.05 -2.09
N ASN A 170 -3.97 -22.43 -0.94
CA ASN A 170 -4.41 -21.97 0.37
C ASN A 170 -4.53 -20.43 0.36
N LEU A 171 -5.57 -19.85 0.95
CA LEU A 171 -5.76 -18.40 0.98
C LEU A 171 -4.96 -17.72 2.11
N GLY A 172 -4.47 -18.50 3.08
CA GLY A 172 -3.72 -18.05 4.23
C GLY A 172 -4.49 -18.18 5.55
N ASN A 173 -4.16 -17.34 6.52
CA ASN A 173 -4.61 -17.47 7.91
C ASN A 173 -5.32 -16.20 8.40
N VAL A 174 -6.28 -16.38 9.30
CA VAL A 174 -7.01 -15.29 9.98
C VAL A 174 -6.52 -15.20 11.42
N ASN A 175 -6.38 -13.98 11.93
CA ASN A 175 -6.18 -13.74 13.36
C ASN A 175 -7.55 -13.79 14.06
N TYR A 176 -7.84 -14.88 14.77
CA TYR A 176 -9.12 -15.06 15.45
C TYR A 176 -9.31 -14.10 16.63
N GLU A 177 -8.24 -13.71 17.33
CA GLU A 177 -8.32 -12.69 18.37
C GLU A 177 -8.75 -11.34 17.77
N LEU A 178 -8.15 -10.94 16.64
CA LEU A 178 -8.56 -9.72 15.95
C LEU A 178 -10.02 -9.78 15.50
N LYS A 179 -10.46 -10.94 14.99
CA LYS A 179 -11.86 -11.15 14.64
C LYS A 179 -12.78 -10.97 15.85
N ASN A 180 -12.43 -11.56 17.00
CA ASN A 180 -13.20 -11.45 18.23
C ASN A 180 -13.19 -10.01 18.77
N TYR A 181 -12.06 -9.32 18.67
CA TYR A 181 -11.92 -7.91 19.04
C TYR A 181 -12.78 -6.99 18.18
N ILE A 182 -12.83 -7.20 16.86
CA ILE A 182 -13.75 -6.49 15.96
C ILE A 182 -15.21 -6.77 16.34
N LEU A 183 -15.55 -8.01 16.67
CA LEU A 183 -16.92 -8.39 17.07
C LEU A 183 -17.33 -7.84 18.44
N SER A 184 -16.38 -7.55 19.33
CA SER A 184 -16.66 -6.97 20.66
C SER A 184 -16.79 -5.45 20.65
N MET A 185 -16.47 -4.78 19.52
CA MET A 185 -16.76 -3.36 19.34
C MET A 185 -18.28 -3.19 19.27
N LYS A 186 -18.85 -2.45 20.23
CA LYS A 186 -20.28 -2.13 20.23
C LYS A 186 -20.56 -1.19 19.06
N SER A 187 -21.60 -1.45 18.28
CA SER A 187 -22.17 -0.43 17.41
C SER A 187 -22.84 0.64 18.26
N SER A 188 -22.59 1.90 17.98
CA SER A 188 -23.39 2.98 18.54
C SER A 188 -24.78 2.98 17.88
N ASP A 189 -25.76 2.34 18.52
CA ASP A 189 -27.12 2.17 17.96
C ASP A 189 -27.94 3.49 17.88
N ASN A 190 -27.36 4.66 18.20
CA ASN A 190 -28.12 5.91 18.44
C ASN A 190 -27.47 7.20 17.89
N LYS A 191 -26.89 7.18 16.67
CA LYS A 191 -26.44 8.42 16.02
C LYS A 191 -27.32 8.75 14.81
N GLU A 192 -27.75 10.01 14.74
CA GLU A 192 -28.61 10.55 13.67
C GLU A 192 -28.02 10.33 12.28
N ASP A 193 -28.92 10.15 11.32
CA ASP A 193 -28.70 9.68 9.96
C ASP A 193 -28.14 10.77 9.01
N ILE A 194 -27.12 11.51 9.45
CA ILE A 194 -26.54 12.63 8.67
C ILE A 194 -25.81 12.10 7.41
N LEU A 195 -25.30 10.87 7.48
CA LEU A 195 -24.51 10.24 6.42
C LEU A 195 -25.34 9.51 5.36
N SER A 196 -26.64 9.26 5.55
CA SER A 196 -27.48 8.65 4.51
C SER A 196 -27.62 9.54 3.27
N GLN A 197 -27.52 10.87 3.44
CA GLN A 197 -27.45 11.83 2.33
C GLN A 197 -26.14 11.74 1.53
N SER A 198 -25.11 11.08 2.06
CA SER A 198 -23.85 10.85 1.33
C SER A 198 -24.01 9.86 0.17
N GLU A 199 -25.13 9.14 0.10
CA GLU A 199 -25.47 8.17 -0.95
C GLU A 199 -26.63 8.64 -1.86
N GLU A 200 -27.28 9.78 -1.59
CA GLU A 200 -28.43 10.24 -2.37
C GLU A 200 -28.02 10.65 -3.81
N GLU A 201 -28.54 9.91 -4.78
CA GLU A 201 -28.34 10.17 -6.21
C GLU A 201 -29.28 11.29 -6.69
N LYS A 202 -28.74 12.50 -6.90
CA LYS A 202 -29.52 13.69 -7.29
C LYS A 202 -29.62 13.87 -8.80
N TYR A 203 -28.62 13.38 -9.54
CA TYR A 203 -28.51 13.56 -10.98
C TYR A 203 -28.41 12.21 -11.70
N LYS A 204 -29.04 12.13 -12.87
CA LYS A 204 -28.77 11.02 -13.79
C LYS A 204 -27.37 11.15 -14.35
N VAL A 205 -26.63 10.04 -14.41
CA VAL A 205 -25.23 10.03 -14.86
C VAL A 205 -25.13 9.80 -16.37
N LYS A 206 -24.32 10.62 -17.04
CA LYS A 206 -23.85 10.40 -18.41
C LYS A 206 -22.37 10.06 -18.43
N THR A 207 -21.96 9.35 -19.48
CA THR A 207 -20.57 8.93 -19.68
C THR A 207 -20.11 9.24 -21.08
N LEU A 208 -18.83 9.60 -21.23
CA LEU A 208 -18.14 9.71 -22.52
C LEU A 208 -16.63 9.55 -22.31
N SER A 209 -15.89 9.50 -23.42
CA SER A 209 -14.44 9.41 -23.47
C SER A 209 -13.84 10.58 -24.25
N TYR A 210 -12.64 10.99 -23.87
CA TYR A 210 -11.81 11.85 -24.73
C TYR A 210 -10.41 11.27 -24.86
N GLY A 211 -9.75 11.55 -25.98
CA GLY A 211 -8.46 10.96 -26.30
C GLY A 211 -7.95 11.27 -27.69
N SER A 212 -6.82 10.68 -28.04
CA SER A 212 -6.10 10.99 -29.30
C SER A 212 -6.84 10.58 -30.58
N GLY A 213 -7.83 9.68 -30.49
CA GLY A 213 -8.52 9.08 -31.62
C GLY A 213 -7.66 8.12 -32.44
N ARG A 214 -6.50 7.73 -31.93
CA ARG A 214 -5.49 6.91 -32.62
C ARG A 214 -4.90 5.81 -31.73
N ASP A 215 -5.50 5.56 -30.56
CA ASP A 215 -5.04 4.50 -29.68
C ASP A 215 -5.22 3.13 -30.35
N LYS A 216 -4.13 2.37 -30.44
CA LYS A 216 -4.08 1.07 -31.11
C LYS A 216 -4.74 -0.05 -30.28
N ASN A 217 -4.73 0.08 -28.96
CA ASN A 217 -5.12 -0.98 -28.04
C ASN A 217 -6.46 -0.70 -27.33
N ARG A 218 -6.96 0.54 -27.42
CA ARG A 218 -8.14 1.03 -26.68
C ARG A 218 -9.09 1.74 -27.65
N VAL A 219 -10.16 1.07 -28.06
CA VAL A 219 -11.12 1.60 -29.03
C VAL A 219 -11.78 2.90 -28.53
N GLU A 220 -12.01 3.00 -27.22
CA GLU A 220 -12.56 4.16 -26.53
C GLU A 220 -11.68 5.43 -26.63
N TYR A 221 -10.38 5.27 -26.90
CA TYR A 221 -9.46 6.40 -27.16
C TYR A 221 -8.96 6.40 -28.62
N GLY A 222 -9.49 5.49 -29.42
CA GLY A 222 -9.20 5.27 -30.83
C GLY A 222 -10.41 5.64 -31.69
N GLU A 223 -10.95 4.66 -32.40
CA GLU A 223 -12.02 4.86 -33.37
C GLU A 223 -13.35 5.30 -32.75
N GLU A 224 -13.63 4.94 -31.49
CA GLU A 224 -14.88 5.22 -30.78
C GLU A 224 -14.82 6.45 -29.87
N VAL A 225 -13.74 7.24 -29.93
CA VAL A 225 -13.57 8.40 -29.03
C VAL A 225 -14.65 9.46 -29.26
N ASP A 226 -15.28 9.94 -28.17
CA ASP A 226 -16.34 10.96 -28.28
C ASP A 226 -15.79 12.36 -28.55
N ILE A 227 -14.66 12.72 -27.90
CA ILE A 227 -14.01 14.02 -28.07
C ILE A 227 -12.52 13.83 -28.33
N LYS A 228 -12.03 14.32 -29.47
CA LYS A 228 -10.61 14.24 -29.83
C LYS A 228 -9.79 15.30 -29.11
N THR A 229 -8.61 14.91 -28.63
CA THR A 229 -7.65 15.79 -27.95
C THR A 229 -6.29 15.77 -28.65
N ASP A 230 -5.54 16.87 -28.49
CA ASP A 230 -4.15 16.94 -28.95
C ASP A 230 -3.24 16.11 -28.04
N ASN A 231 -2.16 15.58 -28.61
CA ASN A 231 -1.10 14.92 -27.87
C ASN A 231 -0.15 15.94 -27.22
N VAL A 232 0.60 15.50 -26.21
CA VAL A 232 1.58 16.32 -25.48
C VAL A 232 3.00 15.78 -25.60
N TYR A 233 3.98 16.68 -25.48
CA TYR A 233 5.40 16.38 -25.54
C TYR A 233 5.96 16.15 -24.12
N ALA A 234 6.02 14.88 -23.69
CA ALA A 234 6.42 14.46 -22.34
C ALA A 234 7.91 14.10 -22.20
N TYR A 235 8.68 14.10 -23.30
CA TYR A 235 10.11 13.77 -23.34
C TYR A 235 10.95 14.39 -22.19
N PRO A 236 10.77 15.65 -21.77
CA PRO A 236 11.58 16.24 -20.69
C PRO A 236 11.39 15.59 -19.30
N PHE A 237 10.33 14.81 -19.10
CA PHE A 237 9.97 14.18 -17.83
C PHE A 237 10.29 12.68 -17.80
N LEU A 238 10.76 12.10 -18.92
CA LEU A 238 10.81 10.65 -19.11
C LEU A 238 12.20 10.18 -19.51
N GLU A 239 13.19 10.46 -18.67
CA GLU A 239 14.59 10.08 -18.91
C GLU A 239 14.78 8.58 -19.14
N ASN A 240 13.96 7.75 -18.48
CA ASN A 240 14.01 6.29 -18.57
C ASN A 240 13.25 5.70 -19.77
N TYR A 241 12.68 6.53 -20.65
CA TYR A 241 12.04 6.06 -21.89
C TYR A 241 13.08 5.66 -22.97
N ILE A 242 14.38 5.80 -22.70
CA ILE A 242 15.45 5.49 -23.67
C ILE A 242 15.72 3.97 -23.75
N GLY A 243 16.09 3.49 -24.94
CA GLY A 243 16.59 2.11 -25.14
C GLY A 243 15.51 1.08 -25.48
N LEU A 244 15.78 -0.20 -25.15
CA LEU A 244 14.91 -1.32 -25.55
C LEU A 244 13.52 -1.24 -24.89
N LYS A 245 13.45 -0.84 -23.61
CA LYS A 245 12.18 -0.69 -22.88
C LYS A 245 11.25 0.31 -23.56
N GLY A 246 11.77 1.50 -23.90
CA GLY A 246 11.02 2.51 -24.64
C GLY A 246 10.58 2.05 -26.02
N LYS A 247 11.48 1.45 -26.80
CA LYS A 247 11.14 0.92 -28.14
C LYS A 247 10.01 -0.11 -28.11
N LEU A 248 10.04 -1.05 -27.15
CA LEU A 248 8.98 -2.05 -26.99
C LEU A 248 7.66 -1.40 -26.56
N ARG A 249 7.73 -0.39 -25.69
CA ARG A 249 6.57 0.40 -25.26
C ARG A 249 5.95 1.18 -26.43
N THR A 250 6.77 1.85 -27.25
CA THR A 250 6.32 2.54 -28.47
C THR A 250 5.69 1.57 -29.47
N MET A 251 6.27 0.38 -29.65
CA MET A 251 5.71 -0.64 -30.53
C MET A 251 4.34 -1.14 -30.06
N TYR A 252 4.16 -1.28 -28.74
CA TYR A 252 2.90 -1.67 -28.14
C TYR A 252 1.84 -0.57 -28.31
N TRP A 253 2.14 0.66 -27.86
CA TRP A 253 1.19 1.77 -27.80
C TRP A 253 0.94 2.47 -29.15
N GLY A 254 1.92 2.46 -30.05
CA GLY A 254 1.86 3.22 -31.31
C GLY A 254 2.27 4.70 -31.19
N PHE A 255 2.71 5.14 -30.00
CA PHE A 255 3.22 6.48 -29.75
C PHE A 255 4.41 6.45 -28.77
N ASP A 256 5.19 7.52 -28.72
CA ASP A 256 6.35 7.70 -27.84
C ASP A 256 6.17 8.87 -26.85
N ASP A 257 7.21 9.15 -26.08
CA ASP A 257 7.29 10.26 -25.13
C ASP A 257 7.19 11.66 -25.76
N LYS A 258 7.26 11.80 -27.09
CA LYS A 258 7.13 13.08 -27.79
C LYS A 258 5.69 13.36 -28.23
N SER A 259 4.79 12.37 -28.12
CA SER A 259 3.42 12.45 -28.61
C SER A 259 2.46 11.65 -27.73
N MET A 260 2.55 11.84 -26.41
CA MET A 260 1.70 11.13 -25.45
C MET A 260 0.26 11.63 -25.50
N PRO A 261 -0.73 10.72 -25.47
CA PRO A 261 -2.14 11.11 -25.54
C PRO A 261 -2.65 11.66 -24.21
N ILE A 262 -3.68 12.50 -24.29
CA ILE A 262 -4.44 12.99 -23.13
C ILE A 262 -5.79 12.28 -23.14
N ASN A 263 -5.84 11.11 -22.49
CA ASN A 263 -6.96 10.16 -22.53
C ASN A 263 -7.71 10.12 -21.19
N GLY A 264 -9.05 10.10 -21.21
CA GLY A 264 -9.82 9.93 -19.98
C GLY A 264 -11.27 9.50 -20.17
N GLN A 265 -11.77 8.75 -19.18
CA GLN A 265 -13.19 8.41 -19.06
C GLN A 265 -13.89 9.46 -18.20
N VAL A 266 -15.03 9.96 -18.67
CA VAL A 266 -15.78 11.03 -18.02
C VAL A 266 -17.12 10.50 -17.52
N TYR A 267 -17.44 10.81 -16.28
CA TYR A 267 -18.74 10.59 -15.64
C TYR A 267 -19.25 11.94 -15.18
N TYR A 268 -20.44 12.35 -15.63
CA TYR A 268 -20.93 13.69 -15.37
C TYR A 268 -22.46 13.74 -15.20
N PRO A 269 -22.97 14.72 -14.43
CA PRO A 269 -24.40 14.88 -14.20
C PRO A 269 -25.13 15.38 -15.46
N GLU A 270 -26.27 14.77 -15.77
CA GLU A 270 -27.29 15.34 -16.64
C GLU A 270 -28.05 16.43 -15.86
N GLY A 271 -27.54 17.67 -15.94
CA GLY A 271 -28.14 18.82 -15.29
C GLY A 271 -27.67 20.15 -15.86
N GLU A 272 -28.35 21.22 -15.43
CA GLU A 272 -27.97 22.61 -15.69
C GLU A 272 -27.00 23.13 -14.61
N GLY A 273 -26.25 24.17 -14.95
CA GLY A 273 -25.29 24.80 -14.04
C GLY A 273 -23.86 24.29 -14.18
N LYS A 274 -23.00 24.79 -13.29
CA LYS A 274 -21.58 24.43 -13.21
C LYS A 274 -21.36 23.40 -12.12
N PHE A 275 -20.50 22.43 -12.40
CA PHE A 275 -20.17 21.37 -11.47
C PHE A 275 -18.68 21.39 -11.14
N PRO A 276 -18.29 21.11 -9.88
CA PRO A 276 -16.88 20.93 -9.52
C PRO A 276 -16.23 19.81 -10.35
N LEU A 277 -14.94 19.96 -10.64
CA LEU A 277 -14.18 19.04 -11.47
C LEU A 277 -13.26 18.16 -10.61
N VAL A 278 -13.37 16.85 -10.78
CA VAL A 278 -12.59 15.84 -10.06
C VAL A 278 -11.81 14.99 -11.04
N LEU A 279 -10.48 14.97 -10.93
CA LEU A 279 -9.62 14.10 -11.73
C LEU A 279 -9.10 12.97 -10.84
N ILE A 280 -9.21 11.73 -11.33
CA ILE A 280 -8.70 10.52 -10.66
C ILE A 280 -7.57 9.95 -11.51
N VAL A 281 -6.39 9.76 -10.91
CA VAL A 281 -5.23 9.13 -11.54
C VAL A 281 -4.85 7.85 -10.81
N HIS A 282 -4.75 6.76 -11.55
CA HIS A 282 -4.34 5.47 -11.02
C HIS A 282 -2.81 5.42 -10.82
N GLY A 283 -2.34 4.46 -10.05
CA GLY A 283 -0.90 4.24 -9.84
C GLY A 283 -0.27 3.31 -10.87
N ASN A 284 0.98 2.94 -10.57
CA ASN A 284 1.71 1.95 -11.33
C ASN A 284 1.05 0.58 -11.22
N HIS A 285 0.82 -0.06 -12.36
CA HIS A 285 0.31 -1.43 -12.47
C HIS A 285 0.90 -2.07 -13.73
N ASP A 286 0.31 -3.12 -14.27
CA ASP A 286 0.58 -3.55 -15.65
C ASP A 286 0.01 -2.52 -16.64
N MET A 287 0.83 -2.01 -17.56
CA MET A 287 0.43 -1.06 -18.61
C MET A 287 -0.71 -1.54 -19.52
N LYS A 288 -0.98 -2.85 -19.63
CA LYS A 288 -2.11 -3.34 -20.44
C LYS A 288 -3.44 -3.27 -19.69
N GLU A 289 -3.41 -3.23 -18.36
CA GLU A 289 -4.61 -3.20 -17.54
C GLU A 289 -5.35 -1.87 -17.77
N ARG A 290 -6.68 -1.89 -17.82
CA ARG A 290 -7.47 -0.67 -17.99
C ARG A 290 -7.68 0.03 -16.65
N SER A 291 -6.59 0.37 -15.96
CA SER A 291 -6.59 0.83 -14.57
C SER A 291 -7.53 2.02 -14.33
N GLU A 292 -7.69 2.90 -15.31
CA GLU A 292 -8.62 4.03 -15.26
C GLU A 292 -10.09 3.59 -15.16
N LYS A 293 -10.49 2.48 -15.78
CA LYS A 293 -11.88 1.96 -15.66
C LYS A 293 -12.18 1.41 -14.27
N GLY A 294 -11.14 1.10 -13.51
CA GLY A 294 -11.25 0.62 -12.14
C GLY A 294 -11.94 1.56 -11.15
N TYR A 295 -12.06 2.85 -11.51
CA TYR A 295 -12.73 3.89 -10.72
C TYR A 295 -14.12 4.26 -11.21
N GLU A 296 -14.69 3.50 -12.17
CA GLU A 296 -16.05 3.75 -12.66
C GLU A 296 -17.08 3.85 -11.52
N TYR A 297 -16.99 2.98 -10.51
CA TYR A 297 -17.90 2.99 -9.36
C TYR A 297 -17.89 4.33 -8.61
N LEU A 298 -16.71 4.94 -8.48
CA LEU A 298 -16.53 6.22 -7.79
C LEU A 298 -16.92 7.37 -8.72
N GLY A 299 -16.56 7.29 -10.00
CA GLY A 299 -16.94 8.27 -11.01
C GLY A 299 -18.45 8.40 -11.15
N ARG A 300 -19.18 7.29 -11.19
CA ARG A 300 -20.65 7.30 -11.24
C ARG A 300 -21.28 7.87 -9.98
N LEU A 301 -20.79 7.50 -8.78
CA LEU A 301 -21.28 8.05 -7.52
C LEU A 301 -21.09 9.57 -7.46
N LEU A 302 -19.88 10.06 -7.73
CA LEU A 302 -19.61 11.48 -7.69
C LEU A 302 -20.42 12.23 -8.78
N ALA A 303 -20.56 11.65 -9.97
CA ALA A 303 -21.41 12.22 -11.01
C ALA A 303 -22.88 12.32 -10.60
N SER A 304 -23.45 11.30 -9.97
CA SER A 304 -24.84 11.32 -9.49
C SER A 304 -25.04 12.35 -8.37
N GLN A 305 -23.97 12.76 -7.71
CA GLN A 305 -23.95 13.78 -6.68
C GLN A 305 -23.61 15.17 -7.20
N GLY A 306 -23.49 15.35 -8.52
CA GLY A 306 -23.25 16.64 -9.14
C GLY A 306 -21.78 17.05 -9.13
N PHE A 307 -20.87 16.14 -9.47
CA PHE A 307 -19.47 16.39 -9.78
C PHE A 307 -19.17 15.95 -11.22
N ILE A 308 -18.36 16.70 -11.97
CA ILE A 308 -17.77 16.14 -13.20
C ILE A 308 -16.54 15.35 -12.77
N THR A 309 -16.54 14.05 -13.02
CA THR A 309 -15.46 13.15 -12.60
C THR A 309 -14.77 12.52 -13.81
N VAL A 310 -13.45 12.52 -13.77
CA VAL A 310 -12.60 12.12 -14.88
C VAL A 310 -11.59 11.10 -14.39
N SER A 311 -11.71 9.86 -14.83
CA SER A 311 -10.67 8.85 -14.60
C SER A 311 -9.66 8.91 -15.73
N VAL A 312 -8.45 9.35 -15.42
CA VAL A 312 -7.37 9.61 -16.38
C VAL A 312 -6.63 8.31 -16.70
N ASP A 313 -6.31 8.11 -17.97
CA ASP A 313 -5.47 7.02 -18.45
C ASP A 313 -4.00 7.44 -18.48
N GLU A 314 -3.20 6.86 -17.58
CA GLU A 314 -1.74 6.95 -17.60
C GLU A 314 -1.08 5.57 -17.71
N ASN A 315 -1.78 4.57 -18.24
CA ASN A 315 -1.24 3.21 -18.27
C ASN A 315 0.03 3.12 -19.14
N PHE A 316 0.22 4.03 -20.09
CA PHE A 316 1.46 4.12 -20.86
C PHE A 316 2.69 4.50 -20.01
N LEU A 317 2.51 5.02 -18.79
CA LEU A 317 3.56 5.27 -17.79
C LEU A 317 3.77 4.11 -16.81
N ASN A 318 2.90 3.11 -16.82
CA ASN A 318 2.98 1.96 -15.93
C ASN A 318 4.08 0.95 -16.34
N GLY A 319 4.44 0.06 -15.43
CA GLY A 319 5.36 -1.04 -15.66
C GLY A 319 4.85 -2.07 -16.67
N SER A 320 5.77 -2.91 -17.16
CA SER A 320 5.46 -4.03 -18.04
C SER A 320 6.37 -5.22 -17.74
N TRP A 321 6.23 -6.32 -18.47
CA TRP A 321 7.09 -7.50 -18.35
C TRP A 321 8.58 -7.22 -18.63
N PHE A 322 8.91 -6.17 -19.42
CA PHE A 322 10.30 -5.72 -19.64
C PHE A 322 10.77 -4.71 -18.59
N GLY A 323 10.00 -4.56 -17.52
CA GLY A 323 10.35 -3.80 -16.33
C GLY A 323 9.55 -2.52 -16.16
N ASP A 324 9.71 -1.96 -14.97
CA ASP A 324 9.19 -0.64 -14.63
C ASP A 324 9.86 0.45 -15.49
N LEU A 325 9.10 1.52 -15.77
CA LEU A 325 9.62 2.73 -16.41
C LEU A 325 10.53 3.46 -15.41
N GLY A 326 10.02 3.69 -14.20
CA GLY A 326 10.72 4.31 -13.10
C GLY A 326 10.97 5.81 -13.31
N GLY A 327 10.89 6.58 -12.22
CA GLY A 327 11.16 8.02 -12.23
C GLY A 327 10.13 8.84 -13.02
N GLU A 328 8.90 8.34 -13.16
CA GLU A 328 7.88 8.97 -14.00
C GLU A 328 6.82 9.79 -13.23
N ASN A 329 6.91 9.88 -11.90
CA ASN A 329 5.89 10.52 -11.07
C ASN A 329 5.68 12.01 -11.38
N ASP A 330 6.72 12.72 -11.80
CA ASP A 330 6.62 14.09 -12.28
C ASP A 330 5.96 14.20 -13.67
N ALA A 331 6.20 13.23 -14.56
CA ALA A 331 5.46 13.11 -15.82
C ALA A 331 3.97 12.90 -15.56
N ARG A 332 3.60 12.00 -14.63
CA ARG A 332 2.21 11.77 -14.19
C ARG A 332 1.58 13.08 -13.69
N ALA A 333 2.26 13.76 -12.76
CA ALA A 333 1.80 15.03 -12.22
C ALA A 333 1.59 16.10 -13.30
N TRP A 334 2.52 16.20 -14.25
CA TRP A 334 2.43 17.16 -15.35
C TRP A 334 1.32 16.82 -16.36
N ILE A 335 1.16 15.55 -16.73
CA ILE A 335 0.07 15.08 -17.60
C ILE A 335 -1.27 15.39 -16.95
N LEU A 336 -1.43 15.14 -15.65
CA LEU A 336 -2.64 15.48 -14.91
C LEU A 336 -3.01 16.97 -15.02
N LEU A 337 -2.03 17.88 -14.96
CA LEU A 337 -2.27 19.31 -15.20
C LEU A 337 -2.59 19.62 -16.67
N LYS A 338 -2.10 18.83 -17.63
CA LYS A 338 -2.50 18.92 -19.04
C LYS A 338 -3.94 18.49 -19.28
N HIS A 339 -4.48 17.58 -18.47
CA HIS A 339 -5.93 17.33 -18.46
C HIS A 339 -6.71 18.59 -18.09
N LEU A 340 -6.27 19.37 -17.09
CA LEU A 340 -6.94 20.64 -16.74
C LEU A 340 -6.88 21.67 -17.88
N ASP A 341 -5.78 21.74 -18.63
CA ASP A 341 -5.68 22.58 -19.85
C ASP A 341 -6.73 22.17 -20.91
N VAL A 342 -6.92 20.86 -21.12
CA VAL A 342 -7.94 20.31 -22.03
C VAL A 342 -9.35 20.63 -21.55
N TRP A 343 -9.63 20.44 -20.25
CA TRP A 343 -10.92 20.75 -19.66
C TRP A 343 -11.26 22.23 -19.73
N LYS A 344 -10.26 23.11 -19.62
CA LYS A 344 -10.45 24.55 -19.83
C LYS A 344 -10.91 24.83 -21.26
N LYS A 345 -10.28 24.22 -22.26
CA LYS A 345 -10.69 24.33 -23.67
C LYS A 345 -12.11 23.79 -23.89
N PHE A 346 -12.46 22.65 -23.29
CA PHE A 346 -13.82 22.09 -23.37
C PHE A 346 -14.87 23.04 -22.80
N ASN A 347 -14.56 23.71 -21.69
CA ASN A 347 -15.45 24.67 -21.08
C ASN A 347 -15.60 25.99 -21.87
N GLU A 348 -14.62 26.34 -22.70
CA GLU A 348 -14.60 27.56 -23.53
C GLU A 348 -15.18 27.35 -24.94
N ASP A 349 -15.18 26.11 -25.46
CA ASP A 349 -15.68 25.79 -26.79
C ASP A 349 -17.21 25.60 -26.82
N LYS A 350 -17.92 26.49 -27.52
CA LYS A 350 -19.38 26.48 -27.70
C LYS A 350 -19.93 25.20 -28.34
N LYS A 351 -19.11 24.44 -29.07
CA LYS A 351 -19.51 23.18 -29.70
C LYS A 351 -19.33 21.98 -28.78
N ASN A 352 -18.61 22.14 -27.68
CA ASN A 352 -18.31 21.05 -26.76
C ASN A 352 -19.47 20.83 -25.76
N PRO A 353 -19.81 19.58 -25.41
CA PRO A 353 -20.85 19.28 -24.42
C PRO A 353 -20.64 19.92 -23.04
N PHE A 354 -19.40 20.29 -22.70
CA PHE A 354 -19.02 20.91 -21.43
C PHE A 354 -18.91 22.42 -21.48
N TYR A 355 -19.35 23.07 -22.57
CA TYR A 355 -19.36 24.53 -22.68
C TYR A 355 -20.02 25.17 -21.45
N ASN A 356 -19.25 25.97 -20.73
CA ASN A 356 -19.67 26.68 -19.51
C ASN A 356 -20.26 25.79 -18.39
N LYS A 357 -19.90 24.49 -18.35
CA LYS A 357 -20.37 23.51 -17.34
C LYS A 357 -19.40 23.25 -16.19
N VAL A 358 -18.15 23.70 -16.29
CA VAL A 358 -17.12 23.38 -15.31
C VAL A 358 -16.95 24.51 -14.31
N ASP A 359 -16.96 24.19 -13.03
CA ASP A 359 -16.58 25.11 -11.96
C ASP A 359 -15.08 25.02 -11.68
N PHE A 360 -14.30 25.86 -12.36
CA PHE A 360 -12.85 25.95 -12.18
C PHE A 360 -12.41 26.53 -10.82
N ASN A 361 -13.34 26.99 -9.97
CA ASN A 361 -13.01 27.40 -8.61
C ASN A 361 -13.00 26.23 -7.61
N ASN A 362 -13.52 25.08 -8.02
CA ASN A 362 -13.66 23.90 -7.17
C ASN A 362 -13.12 22.67 -7.90
N ILE A 363 -11.80 22.48 -7.82
CA ILE A 363 -11.10 21.34 -8.42
C ILE A 363 -10.56 20.42 -7.32
N ALA A 364 -10.72 19.11 -7.50
CA ALA A 364 -10.06 18.09 -6.70
C ALA A 364 -9.24 17.11 -7.56
N LEU A 365 -8.14 16.63 -6.97
CA LEU A 365 -7.30 15.58 -7.55
C LEU A 365 -7.31 14.36 -6.63
N ILE A 366 -7.58 13.19 -7.19
CA ILE A 366 -7.57 11.91 -6.49
C ILE A 366 -6.48 11.05 -7.12
N GLY A 367 -5.60 10.47 -6.30
CA GLY A 367 -4.49 9.66 -6.77
C GLY A 367 -4.35 8.36 -5.98
N HIS A 368 -4.05 7.25 -6.65
CA HIS A 368 -3.77 5.96 -6.00
C HIS A 368 -2.30 5.55 -6.18
N SER A 369 -1.62 5.09 -5.13
CA SER A 369 -0.24 4.59 -5.22
C SER A 369 0.71 5.66 -5.76
N ARG A 370 1.45 5.40 -6.84
CA ARG A 370 2.22 6.45 -7.54
C ARG A 370 1.37 7.63 -7.99
N GLY A 371 0.11 7.40 -8.34
CA GLY A 371 -0.86 8.47 -8.65
C GLY A 371 -1.14 9.35 -7.43
N GLY A 372 -1.09 8.78 -6.21
CA GLY A 372 -1.26 9.53 -4.97
C GLY A 372 -0.10 10.50 -4.69
N GLU A 373 1.13 10.14 -5.06
CA GLU A 373 2.26 11.06 -5.07
C GLU A 373 2.20 12.06 -6.24
N ALA A 374 1.68 11.63 -7.39
CA ALA A 374 1.52 12.47 -8.56
C ALA A 374 0.54 13.63 -8.33
N VAL A 375 -0.58 13.41 -7.63
CA VAL A 375 -1.54 14.49 -7.30
C VAL A 375 -0.95 15.53 -6.34
N ALA A 376 -0.14 15.10 -5.37
CA ALA A 376 0.62 15.98 -4.49
C ALA A 376 1.65 16.81 -5.27
N THR A 377 2.39 16.15 -6.16
CA THR A 377 3.37 16.80 -7.05
C THR A 377 2.69 17.78 -8.01
N ALA A 378 1.52 17.43 -8.55
CA ALA A 378 0.74 18.27 -9.46
C ALA A 378 0.29 19.57 -8.77
N ALA A 379 -0.12 19.50 -7.49
CA ALA A 379 -0.49 20.69 -6.73
C ALA A 379 0.69 21.67 -6.55
N VAL A 380 1.91 21.17 -6.39
CA VAL A 380 3.12 22.00 -6.36
C VAL A 380 3.43 22.56 -7.75
N PHE A 381 3.47 21.71 -8.79
CA PHE A 381 3.71 22.14 -10.17
C PHE A 381 2.73 23.21 -10.65
N ASN A 382 1.47 23.12 -10.21
CA ASN A 382 0.42 24.09 -10.53
C ASN A 382 0.75 25.52 -10.09
N LYS A 383 1.64 25.72 -9.11
CA LYS A 383 2.06 27.04 -8.61
C LYS A 383 3.42 27.50 -9.14
N LEU A 384 4.16 26.62 -9.82
CA LEU A 384 5.48 26.94 -10.34
C LEU A 384 5.40 27.55 -11.75
N LYS A 385 6.38 28.39 -12.09
CA LYS A 385 6.56 28.96 -13.44
C LYS A 385 7.36 28.06 -14.37
N TYR A 386 8.14 27.15 -13.81
CA TYR A 386 9.07 26.29 -14.53
C TYR A 386 9.08 24.91 -13.89
N TYR A 387 9.37 23.89 -14.70
CA TYR A 387 9.64 22.55 -14.22
C TYR A 387 10.94 22.54 -13.38
N PRO A 388 10.94 21.98 -12.15
CA PRO A 388 12.08 22.11 -11.23
C PRO A 388 13.42 21.57 -11.72
N THR A 389 13.43 20.55 -12.58
CA THR A 389 14.67 19.92 -13.07
C THR A 389 15.09 20.45 -14.44
N ASN A 390 14.21 21.16 -15.17
CA ASN A 390 14.53 21.71 -16.47
C ASN A 390 13.69 22.98 -16.78
N ALA A 391 14.30 24.15 -16.58
CA ALA A 391 13.64 25.45 -16.75
C ALA A 391 13.27 25.80 -18.21
N SER A 392 13.72 25.02 -19.21
CA SER A 392 13.22 25.19 -20.59
C SER A 392 11.75 24.84 -20.73
N VAL A 393 11.23 23.98 -19.83
CA VAL A 393 9.81 23.65 -19.73
C VAL A 393 9.13 24.69 -18.85
N LYS A 394 8.39 25.58 -19.50
CA LYS A 394 7.57 26.60 -18.82
C LYS A 394 6.23 26.02 -18.41
N PHE A 395 5.82 26.35 -17.19
CA PHE A 395 4.48 26.08 -16.70
C PHE A 395 3.64 27.35 -16.81
N ASN A 396 2.41 27.16 -17.27
CA ASN A 396 1.38 28.20 -17.29
C ASN A 396 0.07 27.63 -16.74
N PHE A 397 0.22 26.87 -15.66
CA PHE A 397 -0.88 26.43 -14.83
C PHE A 397 -1.17 27.51 -13.78
N ASN A 398 -2.29 27.41 -13.08
CA ASN A 398 -2.61 28.09 -11.81
C ASN A 398 -4.11 27.81 -11.52
N TYR A 399 -4.48 26.53 -11.51
CA TYR A 399 -5.85 26.09 -11.27
C TYR A 399 -6.19 26.14 -9.78
N ASN A 400 -7.47 26.36 -9.44
CA ASN A 400 -7.93 26.38 -8.05
C ASN A 400 -8.17 24.96 -7.53
N ILE A 401 -7.08 24.20 -7.39
CA ILE A 401 -7.08 22.88 -6.75
C ILE A 401 -7.28 23.10 -5.24
N LYS A 402 -8.44 22.72 -4.73
CA LYS A 402 -8.83 22.91 -3.32
C LYS A 402 -8.64 21.66 -2.46
N SER A 403 -8.67 20.49 -3.09
CA SER A 403 -8.71 19.22 -2.37
C SER A 403 -7.87 18.15 -3.06
N ILE A 404 -7.19 17.33 -2.27
CA ILE A 404 -6.46 16.14 -2.70
C ILE A 404 -6.97 14.93 -1.91
N VAL A 405 -7.16 13.83 -2.61
CA VAL A 405 -7.38 12.51 -2.00
C VAL A 405 -6.25 11.58 -2.43
N ALA A 406 -5.50 11.07 -1.47
CA ALA A 406 -4.44 10.10 -1.69
C ALA A 406 -4.88 8.72 -1.18
N ILE A 407 -5.02 7.77 -2.10
CA ILE A 407 -5.31 6.37 -1.81
C ILE A 407 -3.99 5.62 -1.84
N ALA A 408 -3.64 4.96 -0.75
CA ALA A 408 -2.42 4.18 -0.56
C ALA A 408 -1.18 4.74 -1.30
N PRO A 409 -0.83 6.03 -1.11
CA PRO A 409 0.12 6.72 -1.97
C PRO A 409 1.56 6.26 -1.72
N THR A 410 2.40 6.33 -2.75
CA THR A 410 3.86 6.36 -2.54
C THR A 410 4.29 7.73 -1.98
N ASP A 411 5.52 7.85 -1.51
CA ASP A 411 6.12 9.14 -1.18
C ASP A 411 7.61 9.13 -1.53
N GLU A 412 8.16 10.32 -1.82
CA GLU A 412 9.57 10.56 -2.11
C GLU A 412 10.18 9.83 -3.34
N GLN A 413 9.38 9.31 -4.29
CA GLN A 413 9.94 8.81 -5.55
C GLN A 413 10.38 9.95 -6.47
N TYR A 414 9.68 11.10 -6.43
CA TYR A 414 10.10 12.35 -7.02
C TYR A 414 10.53 13.36 -5.95
N LYS A 415 11.80 13.80 -6.02
CA LYS A 415 12.40 14.74 -5.06
C LYS A 415 13.10 15.89 -5.77
N PRO A 416 12.38 16.95 -6.18
CA PRO A 416 12.99 18.09 -6.83
C PRO A 416 14.01 18.73 -5.88
N ALA A 417 15.23 18.96 -6.37
CA ALA A 417 16.38 19.41 -5.57
C ALA A 417 16.68 18.55 -4.33
N GLY A 418 16.35 17.26 -4.35
CA GLY A 418 16.56 16.33 -3.25
C GLY A 418 15.59 16.52 -2.07
N LYS A 419 14.56 17.36 -2.21
CA LYS A 419 13.58 17.65 -1.16
C LYS A 419 12.27 16.90 -1.36
N PRO A 420 11.58 16.52 -0.28
CA PRO A 420 10.23 15.97 -0.39
C PRO A 420 9.24 17.03 -0.89
N ILE A 421 8.11 16.58 -1.42
CA ILE A 421 7.02 17.45 -1.85
C ILE A 421 6.29 18.01 -0.62
N GLU A 422 6.12 19.34 -0.60
CA GLU A 422 5.39 20.07 0.43
C GLU A 422 4.17 20.75 -0.18
N ILE A 423 2.99 20.47 0.38
CA ILE A 423 1.71 21.05 -0.04
C ILE A 423 1.25 22.03 1.03
N LYS A 424 0.68 23.16 0.62
CA LYS A 424 0.13 24.17 1.53
C LYS A 424 -1.30 24.53 1.14
N ASN A 425 -2.14 24.80 2.14
CA ASN A 425 -3.47 25.40 1.96
C ASN A 425 -4.35 24.60 0.98
N ILE A 426 -4.33 23.27 1.11
CA ILE A 426 -5.15 22.33 0.35
C ILE A 426 -5.72 21.31 1.32
N ASN A 427 -7.03 21.07 1.22
CA ASN A 427 -7.68 20.01 2.00
C ASN A 427 -7.15 18.64 1.57
N TYR A 428 -6.91 17.74 2.52
CA TYR A 428 -6.26 16.47 2.21
C TYR A 428 -6.90 15.27 2.90
N LEU A 429 -7.22 14.23 2.13
CA LEU A 429 -7.71 12.95 2.63
C LEU A 429 -6.72 11.84 2.27
N LEU A 430 -6.29 11.06 3.25
CA LEU A 430 -5.44 9.89 3.07
C LEU A 430 -6.18 8.61 3.44
N LEU A 431 -6.26 7.65 2.53
CA LEU A 431 -6.82 6.31 2.80
C LEU A 431 -5.73 5.26 2.62
N GLN A 432 -5.49 4.40 3.60
CA GLN A 432 -4.49 3.34 3.52
C GLN A 432 -5.02 2.01 4.03
N GLY A 433 -4.75 0.93 3.32
CA GLY A 433 -4.99 -0.42 3.81
C GLY A 433 -3.86 -0.94 4.68
N ALA A 434 -4.17 -1.53 5.83
CA ALA A 434 -3.17 -2.12 6.73
C ALA A 434 -2.53 -3.39 6.16
N ASN A 435 -3.25 -4.08 5.26
CA ASN A 435 -2.86 -5.30 4.55
C ASN A 435 -2.37 -5.00 3.13
N ASP A 436 -1.98 -3.77 2.84
CA ASP A 436 -1.37 -3.37 1.58
C ASP A 436 -0.09 -4.20 1.31
N GLY A 437 -0.09 -4.95 0.21
CA GLY A 437 1.03 -5.79 -0.18
C GLY A 437 2.01 -5.14 -1.16
N ASP A 438 1.73 -3.93 -1.64
CA ASP A 438 2.53 -3.19 -2.62
C ASP A 438 3.23 -2.01 -1.92
N VAL A 439 2.46 -1.01 -1.48
CA VAL A 439 2.92 0.06 -0.58
C VAL A 439 2.71 -0.40 0.87
N SER A 440 3.53 -1.36 1.28
CA SER A 440 3.31 -2.13 2.51
C SER A 440 3.51 -1.39 3.85
N THR A 441 3.91 -0.12 3.81
CA THR A 441 4.01 0.77 4.97
C THR A 441 3.04 1.94 4.84
N PHE A 442 2.66 2.57 5.95
CA PHE A 442 1.79 3.75 5.91
C PHE A 442 2.53 5.04 5.50
N VAL A 443 3.30 4.98 4.41
CA VAL A 443 4.22 6.05 3.98
C VAL A 443 3.50 7.33 3.58
N GLY A 444 2.24 7.25 3.14
CA GLY A 444 1.41 8.42 2.86
C GLY A 444 1.21 9.35 4.06
N SER A 445 1.41 8.84 5.29
CA SER A 445 1.38 9.68 6.49
C SER A 445 2.46 10.76 6.47
N ASN A 446 3.57 10.53 5.78
CA ASN A 446 4.60 11.54 5.60
C ASN A 446 4.11 12.76 4.79
N GLN A 447 3.30 12.53 3.74
CA GLN A 447 2.66 13.62 3.00
C GLN A 447 1.67 14.37 3.90
N TYR A 448 0.84 13.65 4.66
CA TYR A 448 -0.12 14.22 5.62
C TYR A 448 0.59 15.15 6.64
N ASN A 449 1.71 14.70 7.22
CA ASN A 449 2.45 15.46 8.24
C ASN A 449 3.05 16.76 7.69
N ARG A 450 3.45 16.79 6.41
CA ARG A 450 4.08 17.97 5.79
C ARG A 450 3.10 19.08 5.41
N ILE A 451 1.79 18.82 5.44
CA ILE A 451 0.78 19.80 5.05
C ILE A 451 0.64 20.89 6.11
N LYS A 452 0.67 22.14 5.66
CA LYS A 452 0.53 23.34 6.50
C LYS A 452 -0.62 24.21 6.02
N PHE A 453 -1.32 24.83 6.97
CA PHE A 453 -2.37 25.81 6.75
C PHE A 453 -1.91 27.17 7.27
N ASP A 454 -1.62 28.11 6.37
CA ASP A 454 -1.02 29.42 6.69
C ASP A 454 -1.68 30.61 5.97
N ASP A 455 -2.78 30.40 5.24
CA ASP A 455 -3.50 31.46 4.50
C ASP A 455 -4.69 32.08 5.25
N GLY A 456 -5.02 31.57 6.44
CA GLY A 456 -6.14 32.04 7.26
C GLY A 456 -7.52 31.57 6.81
N MET A 457 -7.61 30.74 5.78
CA MET A 457 -8.85 30.10 5.34
C MET A 457 -9.06 28.77 6.06
N TYR A 458 -10.31 28.30 6.13
CA TYR A 458 -10.57 26.99 6.72
C TYR A 458 -10.17 25.87 5.74
N HIS A 459 -9.18 25.09 6.16
CA HIS A 459 -8.76 23.83 5.54
C HIS A 459 -8.70 22.73 6.60
N PHE A 460 -8.84 21.48 6.17
CA PHE A 460 -8.57 20.33 7.02
C PHE A 460 -7.86 19.20 6.29
N LYS A 461 -7.15 18.37 7.06
CA LYS A 461 -6.57 17.11 6.62
C LYS A 461 -7.08 15.98 7.51
N SER A 462 -7.31 14.82 6.90
CA SER A 462 -7.71 13.60 7.59
C SER A 462 -7.00 12.38 7.00
N SER A 463 -6.75 11.38 7.83
CA SER A 463 -6.25 10.08 7.39
C SER A 463 -7.07 8.94 7.99
N LEU A 464 -7.23 7.86 7.23
CA LEU A 464 -7.90 6.64 7.66
C LEU A 464 -7.05 5.42 7.33
N TYR A 465 -6.63 4.71 8.37
CA TYR A 465 -5.88 3.46 8.27
C TYR A 465 -6.82 2.27 8.55
N ILE A 466 -6.94 1.37 7.57
CA ILE A 466 -8.06 0.43 7.46
C ILE A 466 -7.56 -1.02 7.58
N TYR A 467 -7.88 -1.70 8.67
CA TYR A 467 -7.51 -3.11 8.85
C TYR A 467 -8.28 -4.01 7.88
N GLY A 468 -7.58 -4.96 7.26
CA GLY A 468 -8.15 -5.87 6.27
C GLY A 468 -8.25 -5.29 4.85
N ALA A 469 -8.07 -3.98 4.65
CA ALA A 469 -7.95 -3.43 3.31
C ALA A 469 -6.55 -3.65 2.73
N ASN A 470 -6.48 -3.99 1.45
CA ASN A 470 -5.23 -4.17 0.69
C ASN A 470 -4.99 -2.99 -0.27
N HIS A 471 -3.94 -3.06 -1.09
CA HIS A 471 -3.66 -2.04 -2.11
C HIS A 471 -4.73 -2.06 -3.22
N GLY A 472 -4.95 -3.25 -3.79
CA GLY A 472 -5.60 -3.39 -5.09
C GLY A 472 -7.09 -3.13 -5.11
N GLN A 473 -7.84 -3.47 -4.05
CA GLN A 473 -9.30 -3.54 -4.15
C GLN A 473 -10.01 -2.17 -4.17
N PHE A 474 -9.29 -1.07 -3.92
CA PHE A 474 -9.78 0.28 -4.24
C PHE A 474 -10.04 0.45 -5.74
N ASN A 475 -9.35 -0.31 -6.58
CA ASN A 475 -9.59 -0.42 -8.01
C ASN A 475 -10.34 -1.72 -8.32
N THR A 476 -11.43 -1.66 -9.08
CA THR A 476 -12.25 -2.86 -9.36
C THR A 476 -11.52 -3.93 -10.19
N LEU A 477 -10.43 -3.58 -10.89
CA LEU A 477 -9.72 -4.46 -11.81
C LEU A 477 -8.44 -5.07 -11.23
N TRP A 478 -7.83 -4.46 -10.21
CA TRP A 478 -6.56 -4.96 -9.63
C TRP A 478 -6.78 -6.14 -8.67
N GLY A 479 -7.91 -6.15 -7.96
CA GLY A 479 -8.34 -7.27 -7.13
C GLY A 479 -7.53 -7.49 -5.85
N LYS A 480 -7.63 -8.70 -5.28
CA LYS A 480 -7.12 -9.02 -3.93
C LYS A 480 -5.63 -9.40 -3.84
N ARG A 481 -4.91 -9.38 -4.96
CA ARG A 481 -3.50 -9.77 -5.01
C ARG A 481 -2.70 -8.62 -5.59
N ASP A 482 -2.15 -7.82 -4.70
CA ASP A 482 -1.42 -6.59 -5.03
C ASP A 482 -0.09 -6.87 -5.75
N ILE A 483 0.38 -8.11 -5.72
CA ILE A 483 1.61 -8.53 -6.37
C ILE A 483 1.28 -9.49 -7.53
N PRO A 484 1.90 -9.31 -8.71
CA PRO A 484 1.79 -10.23 -9.83
C PRO A 484 2.11 -11.69 -9.48
N LYS A 485 1.49 -12.62 -10.19
CA LYS A 485 1.82 -14.05 -10.07
C LYS A 485 3.20 -14.31 -10.70
N PRO A 486 3.98 -15.27 -10.18
CA PRO A 486 3.64 -16.20 -9.09
C PRO A 486 3.85 -15.65 -7.67
N LEU A 487 4.55 -14.51 -7.50
CA LEU A 487 4.85 -13.92 -6.18
C LEU A 487 3.59 -13.65 -5.34
N GLY A 488 2.52 -13.16 -5.97
CA GLY A 488 1.22 -12.94 -5.32
C GLY A 488 0.58 -14.19 -4.72
N TRP A 489 1.08 -15.40 -4.98
CA TRP A 489 0.65 -16.61 -4.26
C TRP A 489 1.17 -16.68 -2.84
N ALA A 490 2.23 -15.96 -2.49
CA ALA A 490 2.70 -15.87 -1.11
C ALA A 490 1.81 -14.99 -0.22
N LEU A 491 0.99 -14.10 -0.81
CA LEU A 491 0.13 -13.16 -0.07
C LEU A 491 -0.93 -13.88 0.76
N ASN A 492 -1.11 -13.43 2.00
CA ASN A 492 -2.16 -13.84 2.92
C ASN A 492 -3.43 -13.04 2.62
N ILE A 493 -4.29 -13.60 1.79
CA ILE A 493 -5.50 -12.92 1.29
C ILE A 493 -6.78 -13.34 2.03
N LYS A 494 -6.68 -14.27 2.99
CA LYS A 494 -7.81 -14.72 3.80
C LYS A 494 -8.36 -13.66 4.79
N PRO A 495 -7.56 -12.77 5.41
CA PRO A 495 -8.06 -11.77 6.35
C PRO A 495 -8.56 -10.49 5.67
N LEU A 496 -8.56 -10.43 4.34
CA LEU A 496 -8.93 -9.21 3.62
C LEU A 496 -10.43 -8.97 3.69
N LEU A 497 -10.80 -7.68 3.74
CA LEU A 497 -12.15 -7.23 3.45
C LEU A 497 -12.55 -7.67 2.03
N SER A 498 -13.86 -7.80 1.80
CA SER A 498 -14.33 -7.96 0.43
C SER A 498 -13.98 -6.71 -0.38
N GLY A 499 -13.78 -6.85 -1.69
CA GLY A 499 -13.50 -5.69 -2.52
C GLY A 499 -14.65 -4.69 -2.55
N GLU A 500 -15.89 -5.15 -2.33
CA GLU A 500 -17.06 -4.30 -2.20
C GLU A 500 -17.00 -3.46 -0.91
N ASP A 501 -16.75 -4.09 0.24
CA ASP A 501 -16.58 -3.41 1.53
C ASP A 501 -15.48 -2.35 1.47
N GLN A 502 -14.32 -2.70 0.91
CA GLN A 502 -13.20 -1.75 0.77
C GLN A 502 -13.56 -0.55 -0.11
N ARG A 503 -14.31 -0.77 -1.20
CA ARG A 503 -14.80 0.33 -2.05
C ARG A 503 -15.94 1.11 -1.42
N ASN A 504 -16.76 0.50 -0.56
CA ASN A 504 -17.78 1.21 0.21
C ASN A 504 -17.12 2.22 1.15
N ILE A 505 -16.04 1.85 1.85
CA ILE A 505 -15.24 2.80 2.65
C ILE A 505 -14.75 3.97 1.80
N ALA A 506 -14.20 3.69 0.61
CA ALA A 506 -13.73 4.73 -0.31
C ALA A 506 -14.88 5.63 -0.80
N LYS A 507 -16.03 5.06 -1.18
CA LYS A 507 -17.23 5.82 -1.56
C LYS A 507 -17.64 6.79 -0.46
N THR A 508 -17.80 6.30 0.78
CA THR A 508 -18.25 7.09 1.93
C THR A 508 -17.28 8.25 2.22
N TYR A 509 -16.00 7.96 2.42
CA TYR A 509 -15.03 8.99 2.80
C TYR A 509 -14.76 9.99 1.67
N ILE A 510 -14.63 9.53 0.42
CA ILE A 510 -14.31 10.42 -0.71
C ILE A 510 -15.52 11.31 -1.05
N SER A 511 -16.73 10.76 -1.09
CA SER A 511 -17.96 11.52 -1.32
C SER A 511 -18.14 12.61 -0.27
N ALA A 512 -18.12 12.23 1.01
CA ALA A 512 -18.24 13.15 2.13
C ALA A 512 -17.18 14.26 2.07
N PHE A 513 -15.93 13.91 1.78
CA PHE A 513 -14.82 14.84 1.76
C PHE A 513 -14.96 15.88 0.65
N LEU A 514 -15.36 15.44 -0.55
CA LEU A 514 -15.56 16.35 -1.68
C LEU A 514 -16.80 17.24 -1.50
N LYS A 515 -17.88 16.73 -0.90
CA LYS A 515 -19.05 17.54 -0.52
C LYS A 515 -18.68 18.61 0.50
N THR A 516 -17.92 18.26 1.55
CA THR A 516 -17.44 19.24 2.53
C THR A 516 -16.53 20.29 1.90
N THR A 517 -15.53 19.88 1.12
CA THR A 517 -14.45 20.78 0.69
C THR A 517 -14.75 21.57 -0.58
N LEU A 518 -15.59 21.04 -1.48
CA LEU A 518 -15.93 21.68 -2.76
C LEU A 518 -17.35 22.27 -2.79
N LYS A 519 -18.27 21.76 -1.97
CA LYS A 519 -19.67 22.24 -1.88
C LYS A 519 -20.02 22.91 -0.56
N ASN A 520 -19.07 22.95 0.39
CA ASN A 520 -19.25 23.54 1.71
C ASN A 520 -20.37 22.86 2.54
N GLU A 521 -20.60 21.57 2.31
CA GLU A 521 -21.53 20.74 3.10
C GLU A 521 -20.82 20.27 4.38
N MET A 522 -20.82 21.13 5.40
CA MET A 522 -20.02 20.95 6.62
C MET A 522 -20.54 19.87 7.58
N ASP A 523 -21.76 19.36 7.38
CA ASP A 523 -22.36 18.33 8.24
C ASP A 523 -21.54 17.02 8.25
N TYR A 524 -20.78 16.75 7.18
CA TYR A 524 -19.92 15.58 7.08
C TYR A 524 -18.57 15.72 7.81
N ILE A 525 -18.22 16.89 8.37
CA ILE A 525 -16.92 17.10 9.01
C ILE A 525 -16.70 16.17 10.22
N SER A 526 -17.79 15.76 10.88
CA SER A 526 -17.79 14.86 12.04
C SER A 526 -17.17 13.50 11.71
N LEU A 527 -17.44 12.94 10.52
CA LEU A 527 -16.87 11.69 10.03
C LEU A 527 -15.33 11.71 10.02
N PHE A 528 -14.74 12.85 9.67
CA PHE A 528 -13.29 12.99 9.59
C PHE A 528 -12.65 13.24 10.95
N LYS A 529 -13.38 13.91 11.86
CA LYS A 529 -12.94 14.15 13.24
C LYS A 529 -12.97 12.86 14.07
N ASN A 530 -13.97 12.01 13.85
CA ASN A 530 -14.10 10.71 14.51
C ASN A 530 -14.74 9.68 13.56
N TYR A 531 -14.00 8.62 13.22
CA TYR A 531 -14.49 7.56 12.34
C TYR A 531 -15.74 6.87 12.89
N GLU A 532 -15.94 6.87 14.22
CA GLU A 532 -17.10 6.25 14.87
C GLU A 532 -18.42 6.93 14.50
N GLU A 533 -18.39 8.17 14.00
CA GLU A 533 -19.56 8.85 13.44
C GLU A 533 -20.06 8.16 12.15
N GLY A 534 -19.18 7.40 11.47
CA GLY A 534 -19.50 6.64 10.27
C GLY A 534 -19.79 5.15 10.48
N GLU A 535 -19.77 4.64 11.71
CA GLU A 535 -19.84 3.20 12.01
C GLU A 535 -21.02 2.47 11.36
N ASN A 536 -22.16 3.14 11.21
CA ASN A 536 -23.36 2.55 10.61
C ASN A 536 -23.23 2.31 9.09
N PHE A 537 -22.31 3.00 8.42
CA PHE A 537 -22.09 2.92 6.97
C PHE A 537 -20.79 2.21 6.61
N LEU A 538 -19.90 2.05 7.59
CA LEU A 538 -18.61 1.43 7.40
C LEU A 538 -18.68 -0.09 7.67
N PRO A 539 -18.05 -0.92 6.82
CA PRO A 539 -17.87 -2.33 7.11
C PRO A 539 -17.20 -2.52 8.48
N LYS A 540 -17.61 -3.56 9.22
CA LYS A 540 -17.01 -3.86 10.53
C LYS A 540 -15.55 -4.27 10.38
N THR A 541 -14.65 -3.40 10.82
CA THR A 541 -13.22 -3.65 10.97
C THR A 541 -12.62 -2.64 11.96
N VAL A 542 -11.30 -2.67 12.16
CA VAL A 542 -10.59 -1.64 12.91
C VAL A 542 -10.22 -0.49 11.97
N TYR A 543 -10.50 0.72 12.43
CA TYR A 543 -10.10 1.97 11.78
C TYR A 543 -9.23 2.75 12.75
N ILE A 544 -8.18 3.40 12.25
CA ILE A 544 -7.42 4.40 13.00
C ILE A 544 -7.46 5.67 12.18
N SER A 545 -7.98 6.76 12.76
CA SER A 545 -8.11 8.04 12.08
C SER A 545 -7.24 9.14 12.69
N ARG A 546 -6.71 10.02 11.85
CA ARG A 546 -6.13 11.31 12.26
C ARG A 546 -6.92 12.46 11.65
N PHE A 547 -6.94 13.59 12.35
CA PHE A 547 -7.59 14.81 11.90
C PHE A 547 -6.83 16.04 12.38
N GLU A 548 -6.70 17.03 11.52
CA GLU A 548 -6.21 18.37 11.87
C GLU A 548 -6.90 19.40 10.97
N ASP A 549 -7.35 20.52 11.53
CA ASP A 549 -7.89 21.65 10.77
C ASP A 549 -7.14 22.96 11.06
N SER A 550 -7.47 23.99 10.30
CA SER A 550 -6.77 25.28 10.36
C SER A 550 -6.95 26.04 11.69
N ASN A 551 -7.86 25.58 12.55
CA ASN A 551 -8.06 26.15 13.89
C ASN A 551 -7.16 25.49 14.95
N PHE A 552 -6.39 24.46 14.59
CA PHE A 552 -5.46 23.79 15.49
C PHE A 552 -4.27 24.71 15.85
N LYS A 553 -4.07 24.94 17.14
CA LYS A 553 -2.91 25.59 17.72
C LYS A 553 -2.05 24.56 18.43
N LEU A 554 -0.87 24.32 17.86
CA LEU A 554 0.09 23.34 18.33
C LEU A 554 0.75 23.76 19.65
N ILE A 555 0.81 22.84 20.60
CA ILE A 555 1.56 22.95 21.87
C ILE A 555 2.84 22.12 21.81
N SER A 556 2.77 20.86 21.38
CA SER A 556 3.92 19.96 21.32
C SER A 556 3.77 18.91 20.22
N ASN A 557 4.77 18.80 19.33
CA ASN A 557 4.93 17.71 18.35
C ASN A 557 6.36 17.16 18.27
N TYR A 558 7.28 17.62 19.11
CA TYR A 558 8.62 17.03 19.27
C TYR A 558 9.50 17.10 18.00
N GLU A 559 9.27 18.10 17.15
CA GLU A 559 10.05 18.31 15.91
C GLU A 559 11.08 19.43 16.03
N GLU A 560 10.98 20.26 17.08
CA GLU A 560 11.75 21.48 17.27
C GLU A 560 13.22 21.25 17.65
N ASP A 561 13.49 20.28 18.52
CA ASP A 561 14.81 19.97 19.06
C ASP A 561 14.86 18.54 19.67
N ALA A 562 15.76 18.32 20.63
CA ALA A 562 15.93 17.04 21.33
C ALA A 562 15.94 17.21 22.85
N ASP A 563 15.61 18.40 23.34
CA ASP A 563 15.51 18.71 24.76
C ASP A 563 14.11 18.31 25.25
N LEU A 564 14.07 17.23 26.02
CA LEU A 564 12.81 16.65 26.49
C LEU A 564 12.00 17.64 27.34
N GLU A 565 12.63 18.65 27.96
CA GLU A 565 11.96 19.60 28.83
C GLU A 565 11.27 20.75 28.08
N THR A 566 11.59 20.97 26.81
CA THR A 566 10.99 22.04 26.00
C THR A 566 9.84 21.52 25.16
N SER A 567 8.82 22.36 24.90
CA SER A 567 7.75 22.05 23.93
C SER A 567 7.85 22.91 22.68
N THR A 568 7.20 22.48 21.60
CA THR A 568 7.13 23.23 20.32
C THR A 568 6.57 24.64 20.50
N LEU A 569 5.61 24.81 21.41
CA LEU A 569 5.16 26.11 21.86
C LEU A 569 6.26 26.76 22.70
N ALA A 570 6.81 27.85 22.18
CA ALA A 570 7.89 28.60 22.84
C ALA A 570 7.55 28.93 24.31
N GLY A 571 8.45 28.54 25.22
CA GLY A 571 8.32 28.76 26.66
C GLY A 571 7.43 27.76 27.41
N GLY A 572 6.82 26.79 26.71
CA GLY A 572 6.19 25.65 27.37
C GLY A 572 7.23 24.67 27.90
N ILE A 573 6.88 23.98 28.99
CA ILE A 573 7.79 23.09 29.72
C ILE A 573 7.15 21.71 29.87
N GLN A 574 7.90 20.65 29.62
CA GLN A 574 7.44 19.26 29.67
C GLN A 574 8.20 18.50 30.77
N ARG A 575 7.52 17.60 31.50
CA ARG A 575 8.11 16.80 32.59
C ARG A 575 7.48 15.42 32.68
N GLY A 576 8.29 14.40 32.96
CA GLY A 576 7.83 13.05 33.31
C GLY A 576 8.13 12.71 34.77
N GLU A 577 7.10 12.36 35.55
CA GLU A 577 7.20 11.93 36.95
C GLU A 577 6.74 10.47 37.10
N GLY A 578 7.55 9.62 37.73
CA GLY A 578 7.18 8.20 37.90
C GLY A 578 7.03 7.40 36.60
N ILE A 579 7.56 7.91 35.49
CA ILE A 579 7.57 7.25 34.18
C ILE A 579 8.87 6.46 34.02
N TYR A 580 8.78 5.20 33.58
CA TYR A 580 9.94 4.33 33.40
C TYR A 580 10.76 4.67 32.15
N THR A 581 10.11 5.05 31.06
CA THR A 581 10.77 5.57 29.86
C THR A 581 10.05 6.81 29.39
N TRP A 582 10.80 7.91 29.29
CA TRP A 582 10.40 9.17 28.66
C TRP A 582 11.51 9.55 27.69
N LYS A 583 11.19 9.53 26.40
CA LYS A 583 12.11 9.96 25.34
C LYS A 583 11.31 10.36 24.11
N GLU A 584 11.86 11.27 23.34
CA GLU A 584 11.38 11.56 22.00
C GLU A 584 12.01 10.59 21.00
N LYS A 585 11.23 10.17 20.01
CA LYS A 585 11.75 9.32 18.94
C LYS A 585 11.02 9.55 17.63
N ARG A 586 11.76 9.31 16.56
CA ARG A 586 11.21 9.21 15.21
C ARG A 586 10.31 7.98 15.09
N LEU A 587 9.14 8.17 14.47
CA LEU A 587 8.23 7.08 14.15
C LEU A 587 8.85 6.19 13.07
N GLU A 588 8.86 4.89 13.33
CA GLU A 588 9.35 3.87 12.42
C GLU A 588 8.18 3.22 11.71
N PHE A 589 8.30 2.95 10.41
CA PHE A 589 7.37 2.04 9.74
C PHE A 589 7.72 0.58 10.05
N ARG A 590 6.92 -0.34 9.51
CA ARG A 590 7.23 -1.78 9.65
C ARG A 590 8.48 -2.20 8.87
N SER A 591 8.89 -1.43 7.87
CA SER A 591 10.13 -1.61 7.12
C SER A 591 11.25 -0.72 7.69
N ASP A 592 12.44 -0.78 7.09
CA ASP A 592 13.57 0.10 7.45
C ASP A 592 13.37 1.56 7.00
N PHE A 593 12.27 1.87 6.30
CA PHE A 593 11.89 3.24 5.97
C PHE A 593 11.50 4.00 7.24
N LEU A 594 12.06 5.19 7.44
CA LEU A 594 11.77 6.03 8.60
C LEU A 594 10.62 6.99 8.27
N GLY A 595 9.65 7.13 9.18
CA GLY A 595 8.64 8.19 9.12
C GLY A 595 9.29 9.57 9.20
N ASN A 596 8.63 10.65 8.80
CA ASN A 596 9.16 12.01 8.90
C ASN A 596 8.59 12.79 10.10
N ASN A 597 8.28 12.06 11.17
CA ASN A 597 7.55 12.56 12.33
C ASN A 597 8.13 11.94 13.60
N ASN A 598 8.21 12.71 14.67
CA ASN A 598 8.61 12.33 16.00
C ASN A 598 7.37 12.15 16.89
N ALA A 599 7.56 11.55 18.05
CA ALA A 599 6.56 11.42 19.09
C ALA A 599 7.29 11.17 20.42
N VAL A 600 6.63 11.47 21.54
CA VAL A 600 7.14 11.07 22.85
C VAL A 600 6.72 9.63 23.15
N GLU A 601 7.68 8.77 23.49
CA GLU A 601 7.46 7.41 24.02
C GLU A 601 7.37 7.47 25.54
N LEU A 602 6.21 7.07 26.07
CA LEU A 602 5.89 7.08 27.49
C LEU A 602 5.59 5.65 27.94
N LYS A 603 6.50 5.08 28.74
CA LYS A 603 6.39 3.72 29.27
C LYS A 603 6.32 3.72 30.79
N TRP A 604 5.40 2.95 31.34
CA TRP A 604 5.27 2.74 32.79
C TRP A 604 5.20 1.25 33.12
N THR A 605 5.74 0.89 34.29
CA THR A 605 5.77 -0.48 34.83
C THR A 605 4.92 -0.67 36.08
N HIS A 606 4.43 0.44 36.62
CA HIS A 606 3.51 0.53 37.76
C HIS A 606 2.57 1.71 37.51
N SER A 607 1.36 1.64 38.08
CA SER A 607 0.35 2.71 37.98
C SER A 607 0.82 3.97 38.73
N GLY A 608 0.51 5.15 38.18
CA GLY A 608 0.72 6.45 38.83
C GLY A 608 1.74 7.37 38.15
N GLY A 609 2.36 6.97 37.04
CA GLY A 609 3.23 7.86 36.26
C GLY A 609 2.45 9.04 35.66
N ILE A 610 3.08 10.21 35.57
CA ILE A 610 2.45 11.45 35.08
C ILE A 610 3.37 12.11 34.07
N TYR A 611 2.82 12.46 32.90
CA TYR A 611 3.47 13.33 31.93
C TYR A 611 2.77 14.68 31.92
N VAL A 612 3.52 15.75 32.20
CA VAL A 612 3.02 17.11 32.43
C VAL A 612 3.52 18.01 31.31
N ILE A 613 2.62 18.84 30.79
CA ILE A 613 2.95 19.96 29.90
C ILE A 613 2.42 21.24 30.54
N GLU A 614 3.33 22.12 30.96
CA GLU A 614 3.02 23.44 31.48
C GLU A 614 3.02 24.48 30.37
N LEU A 615 1.95 25.28 30.32
CA LEU A 615 1.77 26.35 29.36
C LEU A 615 2.26 27.68 29.93
N PRO A 616 2.84 28.56 29.10
CA PRO A 616 3.09 29.94 29.51
C PRO A 616 1.80 30.63 29.95
N LYS A 617 1.85 31.41 31.04
CA LYS A 617 0.67 32.00 31.69
C LYS A 617 -0.25 32.81 30.76
N SER A 618 0.31 33.42 29.72
CA SER A 618 -0.45 34.25 28.77
C SER A 618 -1.15 33.44 27.68
N VAL A 619 -0.76 32.19 27.44
CA VAL A 619 -1.21 31.41 26.27
C VAL A 619 -2.71 31.18 26.31
N ALA A 620 -3.24 30.64 27.41
CA ALA A 620 -4.67 30.33 27.52
C ALA A 620 -5.58 31.55 27.25
N ASN A 621 -5.16 32.73 27.71
CA ASN A 621 -5.89 33.98 27.48
C ASN A 621 -5.68 34.52 26.06
N ASN A 622 -4.45 34.52 25.55
CA ASN A 622 -4.12 35.00 24.18
C ASN A 622 -4.79 34.16 23.10
N TRP A 623 -4.91 32.86 23.36
CA TRP A 623 -5.60 31.89 22.51
C TRP A 623 -7.12 31.89 22.76
N ASN A 624 -7.62 32.64 23.74
CA ASN A 624 -9.03 32.67 24.10
C ASN A 624 -9.63 31.27 24.32
N ILE A 625 -8.89 30.40 25.03
CA ILE A 625 -9.35 29.04 25.34
C ILE A 625 -10.63 29.14 26.18
N ASN A 626 -11.71 28.56 25.69
CA ASN A 626 -13.03 28.67 26.29
C ASN A 626 -13.81 27.35 26.17
N SER A 627 -15.09 27.37 26.53
CA SER A 627 -15.94 26.17 26.54
C SER A 627 -16.23 25.57 25.16
N LYS A 628 -16.00 26.31 24.07
CA LYS A 628 -16.10 25.84 22.69
C LYS A 628 -14.81 25.23 22.15
N SER A 629 -13.68 25.50 22.82
CA SER A 629 -12.38 24.94 22.43
C SER A 629 -12.33 23.44 22.68
N LYS A 630 -11.36 22.77 22.05
CA LYS A 630 -11.12 21.33 22.26
C LYS A 630 -9.63 21.07 22.48
N LEU A 631 -9.32 20.22 23.45
CA LEU A 631 -7.99 19.63 23.57
C LEU A 631 -7.85 18.56 22.48
N ILE A 632 -6.74 18.60 21.74
CA ILE A 632 -6.40 17.62 20.71
C ILE A 632 -5.05 16.99 21.06
N PHE A 633 -4.95 15.68 20.89
CA PHE A 633 -3.67 14.96 20.85
C PHE A 633 -3.80 13.69 20.03
N SER A 634 -2.69 13.20 19.51
CA SER A 634 -2.56 11.96 18.76
C SER A 634 -1.87 10.90 19.63
N ALA A 635 -2.34 9.65 19.65
CA ALA A 635 -1.71 8.58 20.44
C ALA A 635 -1.75 7.19 19.77
N ALA A 636 -0.77 6.35 20.10
CA ALA A 636 -0.71 4.93 19.68
C ALA A 636 -0.20 4.04 20.82
N ASP A 637 -0.80 2.86 21.01
CA ASP A 637 -0.26 1.82 21.89
C ASP A 637 0.84 1.03 21.15
N VAL A 638 2.03 0.98 21.74
CA VAL A 638 3.21 0.29 21.21
C VAL A 638 3.72 -0.81 22.13
N GLN A 639 2.90 -1.27 23.08
CA GLN A 639 3.30 -2.28 24.06
C GLN A 639 3.63 -3.62 23.40
N LYS A 640 4.93 -3.91 23.31
CA LYS A 640 5.48 -5.12 22.66
C LYS A 640 4.90 -6.42 23.22
N GLU A 641 4.66 -6.48 24.52
CA GLU A 641 4.10 -7.68 25.16
C GLU A 641 2.69 -8.00 24.66
N LYS A 642 1.84 -6.99 24.43
CA LYS A 642 0.50 -7.17 23.85
C LYS A 642 0.60 -7.72 22.44
N LEU A 643 1.49 -7.16 21.62
CA LEU A 643 1.72 -7.60 20.25
C LEU A 643 2.23 -9.05 20.17
N GLU A 644 3.23 -9.41 20.98
CA GLU A 644 3.82 -10.76 20.97
C GLU A 644 2.85 -11.83 21.49
N LYS A 645 2.03 -11.49 22.49
CA LYS A 645 1.01 -12.39 23.05
C LYS A 645 -0.34 -12.29 22.32
N ASN A 646 -0.44 -11.46 21.28
CA ASN A 646 -1.67 -11.16 20.55
C ASN A 646 -2.85 -10.77 21.47
N LYS A 647 -2.56 -10.00 22.53
CA LYS A 647 -3.56 -9.48 23.47
C LYS A 647 -4.13 -8.17 22.94
N LEU A 648 -5.45 -8.14 22.76
CA LEU A 648 -6.16 -7.00 22.17
C LEU A 648 -6.97 -6.23 23.21
N GLU A 649 -6.32 -5.90 24.33
CA GLU A 649 -6.87 -5.06 25.40
C GLU A 649 -6.45 -3.61 25.16
N SER A 650 -7.41 -2.68 25.10
CA SER A 650 -7.14 -1.26 24.89
C SER A 650 -6.43 -0.65 26.09
N THR A 651 -5.52 0.30 25.84
CA THR A 651 -4.84 1.04 26.91
C THR A 651 -5.68 2.22 27.35
N ASP A 652 -5.77 2.47 28.66
CA ASP A 652 -6.53 3.59 29.24
C ASP A 652 -5.67 4.40 30.22
N PHE A 653 -5.96 5.70 30.32
CA PHE A 653 -5.30 6.64 31.23
C PHE A 653 -6.19 7.86 31.47
N THR A 654 -5.83 8.67 32.47
CA THR A 654 -6.58 9.89 32.80
C THR A 654 -5.91 11.10 32.15
N ILE A 655 -6.69 11.99 31.54
CA ILE A 655 -6.27 13.30 31.10
C ILE A 655 -6.76 14.32 32.13
N ARG A 656 -5.87 15.15 32.66
CA ARG A 656 -6.18 16.19 33.64
C ARG A 656 -5.77 17.56 33.12
N LEU A 657 -6.66 18.53 33.28
CA LEU A 657 -6.39 19.95 33.05
C LEU A 657 -6.35 20.67 34.39
N ILE A 658 -5.38 21.57 34.57
CA ILE A 658 -5.23 22.38 35.78
C ILE A 658 -5.17 23.85 35.40
N ASP A 659 -5.93 24.70 36.09
CA ASP A 659 -5.87 26.15 35.90
C ASP A 659 -4.90 26.85 36.88
N ASN A 660 -4.65 28.14 36.66
CA ASN A 660 -3.77 28.94 37.52
C ASN A 660 -4.30 29.19 38.94
N SER A 661 -5.53 28.81 39.26
CA SER A 661 -6.08 28.82 40.63
C SER A 661 -5.86 27.49 41.35
N GLY A 662 -5.41 26.45 40.64
CA GLY A 662 -5.27 25.09 41.15
C GLY A 662 -6.54 24.25 41.03
N GLU A 663 -7.54 24.70 40.28
CA GLU A 663 -8.73 23.87 40.02
C GLU A 663 -8.39 22.82 38.96
N GLU A 664 -8.75 21.57 39.24
CA GLU A 664 -8.45 20.41 38.41
C GLU A 664 -9.73 19.84 37.76
N ALA A 665 -9.65 19.44 36.51
CA ALA A 665 -10.71 18.70 35.82
C ALA A 665 -10.11 17.48 35.09
N SER A 666 -10.69 16.29 35.29
CA SER A 666 -10.11 15.04 34.81
C SER A 666 -11.12 14.17 34.06
N LEU A 667 -10.68 13.53 32.97
CA LEU A 667 -11.45 12.60 32.16
C LEU A 667 -10.63 11.34 31.86
N CYS A 668 -11.27 10.16 31.83
CA CYS A 668 -10.61 8.93 31.38
C CYS A 668 -10.65 8.89 29.85
N LEU A 669 -9.58 8.39 29.20
CA LEU A 669 -9.55 8.26 27.74
C LEU A 669 -10.71 7.40 27.24
N SER A 670 -11.02 6.32 27.95
CA SER A 670 -12.17 5.43 27.67
C SER A 670 -13.55 6.11 27.66
N ASN A 671 -13.69 7.31 28.25
CA ASN A 671 -14.93 8.10 28.15
C ASN A 671 -15.04 8.88 26.84
N ILE A 672 -13.91 9.09 26.14
CA ILE A 672 -13.81 9.88 24.92
C ILE A 672 -13.78 8.96 23.71
N GLY A 673 -12.96 7.91 23.77
CA GLY A 673 -12.77 6.96 22.68
C GLY A 673 -11.82 5.85 23.10
N ARG A 674 -11.56 4.92 22.17
CA ARG A 674 -10.72 3.76 22.44
C ARG A 674 -9.34 3.95 21.82
N LEU A 675 -8.28 3.78 22.62
CA LEU A 675 -6.93 3.59 22.09
C LEU A 675 -6.74 2.13 21.68
N HIS A 676 -6.67 1.88 20.37
CA HIS A 676 -6.47 0.54 19.85
C HIS A 676 -5.14 -0.05 20.35
N PRO A 677 -5.12 -1.34 20.76
CA PRO A 677 -3.89 -2.05 21.08
C PRO A 677 -3.01 -2.20 19.83
N PRO A 678 -1.72 -2.57 19.97
CA PRO A 678 -0.88 -2.86 18.82
C PRO A 678 -1.41 -4.10 18.08
N ILE A 679 -2.05 -3.90 16.92
CA ILE A 679 -2.61 -4.97 16.10
C ILE A 679 -1.63 -5.34 14.98
N GLY A 680 -1.11 -6.57 15.04
CA GLY A 680 -0.20 -7.09 14.04
C GLY A 680 -0.90 -7.53 12.74
N VAL A 681 -0.31 -7.18 11.60
CA VAL A 681 -0.72 -7.57 10.25
C VAL A 681 0.34 -8.46 9.59
N LYS A 682 -0.11 -9.58 9.02
CA LYS A 682 0.73 -10.46 8.19
C LYS A 682 0.27 -10.40 6.74
N ILE A 683 1.07 -9.75 5.91
CA ILE A 683 0.83 -9.61 4.46
C ILE A 683 1.10 -10.92 3.73
N SER A 684 2.05 -11.75 4.19
CA SER A 684 2.35 -13.06 3.61
C SER A 684 1.95 -14.24 4.49
N LYS A 685 1.61 -15.35 3.85
CA LYS A 685 1.31 -16.65 4.48
C LYS A 685 2.53 -17.24 5.19
N TRP A 686 3.73 -16.88 4.76
CA TRP A 686 4.98 -17.47 5.21
C TRP A 686 5.78 -16.46 6.03
N ASN A 687 6.02 -16.75 7.31
CA ASN A 687 6.70 -15.82 8.22
C ASN A 687 8.07 -15.35 7.69
N TYR A 688 8.84 -16.25 7.06
CA TYR A 688 10.13 -15.89 6.45
C TYR A 688 9.97 -14.86 5.33
N TYR A 689 9.04 -15.11 4.40
CA TYR A 689 8.76 -14.20 3.29
C TYR A 689 8.22 -12.87 3.81
N ASN A 690 7.35 -12.90 4.83
CA ASN A 690 6.83 -11.70 5.44
C ASN A 690 7.94 -10.83 6.04
N LYS A 691 8.78 -11.42 6.89
CA LYS A 691 9.88 -10.70 7.54
C LYS A 691 10.86 -10.10 6.53
N ARG A 692 11.17 -10.84 5.46
CA ARG A 692 12.12 -10.41 4.43
C ARG A 692 11.58 -9.27 3.56
N ASN A 693 10.32 -9.34 3.14
CA ASN A 693 9.78 -8.41 2.14
C ASN A 693 8.96 -7.26 2.74
N TYR A 694 8.41 -7.43 3.95
CA TYR A 694 7.54 -6.44 4.60
C TYR A 694 8.02 -6.03 5.99
N GLY A 695 9.11 -6.62 6.49
CA GLY A 695 9.67 -6.31 7.80
C GLY A 695 8.82 -6.80 8.97
N LYS A 696 8.57 -5.92 9.94
CA LYS A 696 7.79 -6.19 11.14
C LYS A 696 6.31 -6.45 10.77
N ASN A 697 5.57 -7.10 11.66
CA ASN A 697 4.13 -7.28 11.49
C ASN A 697 3.33 -6.08 12.04
N PHE A 698 3.98 -5.00 12.46
CA PHE A 698 3.33 -3.87 13.12
C PHE A 698 4.11 -2.60 12.83
N GLU A 699 3.39 -1.50 12.71
CA GLU A 699 3.92 -0.15 12.73
C GLU A 699 2.98 0.72 13.58
N PRO A 700 3.50 1.68 14.36
CA PRO A 700 2.70 2.63 15.10
C PRO A 700 1.87 3.49 14.14
N VAL A 701 0.57 3.57 14.37
CA VAL A 701 -0.34 4.48 13.69
C VAL A 701 -1.06 5.26 14.76
N LEU A 702 -0.84 6.58 14.78
CA LEU A 702 -1.43 7.47 15.77
C LEU A 702 -2.92 7.70 15.47
N GLN A 703 -3.73 7.74 16.52
CA GLN A 703 -5.14 8.12 16.49
C GLN A 703 -5.31 9.50 17.12
N THR A 704 -6.02 10.40 16.45
CA THR A 704 -6.37 11.70 17.03
C THR A 704 -7.55 11.56 18.00
N PHE A 705 -7.42 12.13 19.18
CA PHE A 705 -8.49 12.30 20.16
C PHE A 705 -8.82 13.80 20.25
N GLN A 706 -10.11 14.12 20.19
CA GLN A 706 -10.60 15.49 20.36
C GLN A 706 -11.53 15.53 21.57
N ILE A 707 -11.17 16.32 22.57
CA ILE A 707 -11.91 16.40 23.84
C ILE A 707 -12.46 17.83 24.00
N PRO A 708 -13.79 18.02 23.96
CA PRO A 708 -14.37 19.32 24.25
C PRO A 708 -13.97 19.83 25.64
N ILE A 709 -13.50 21.06 25.72
CA ILE A 709 -13.21 21.71 27.01
C ILE A 709 -14.45 21.76 27.90
N MET A 710 -15.64 21.85 27.30
CA MET A 710 -16.91 21.74 28.01
C MET A 710 -17.04 20.47 28.86
N ASP A 711 -16.47 19.34 28.43
CA ASP A 711 -16.58 18.09 29.19
C ASP A 711 -15.71 18.11 30.45
N PHE A 712 -14.60 18.84 30.45
CA PHE A 712 -13.82 19.13 31.66
C PHE A 712 -14.58 20.07 32.61
N ILE A 713 -15.25 21.12 32.07
CA ILE A 713 -16.07 22.04 32.87
C ILE A 713 -17.25 21.32 33.54
N LYS A 714 -17.87 20.35 32.86
CA LYS A 714 -18.95 19.53 33.43
C LYS A 714 -18.48 18.71 34.64
N VAL A 715 -17.23 18.25 34.63
CA VAL A 715 -16.63 17.51 35.75
C VAL A 715 -16.27 18.44 36.91
N ASN A 716 -15.70 19.61 36.62
CA ASN A 716 -15.44 20.65 37.62
C ASN A 716 -15.85 22.04 37.11
N SER A 717 -17.00 22.53 37.57
CA SER A 717 -17.54 23.85 37.18
C SER A 717 -16.69 25.04 37.65
N LYS A 718 -15.75 24.84 38.58
CA LYS A 718 -14.82 25.88 39.04
C LYS A 718 -13.60 26.05 38.14
N PHE A 719 -13.27 25.04 37.32
CA PHE A 719 -12.16 25.09 36.38
C PHE A 719 -12.36 26.22 35.36
N GLN A 720 -11.34 27.07 35.19
CA GLN A 720 -11.36 28.22 34.29
C GLN A 720 -10.47 27.99 33.05
N PRO A 721 -11.04 27.65 31.87
CA PRO A 721 -10.24 27.33 30.69
C PRO A 721 -9.34 28.45 30.19
N ASN A 722 -9.77 29.70 30.33
CA ASN A 722 -8.99 30.89 29.94
C ASN A 722 -7.75 31.12 30.84
N ARG A 723 -7.62 30.33 31.91
CA ARG A 723 -6.49 30.32 32.84
C ARG A 723 -5.80 28.97 32.90
N LEU A 724 -5.99 28.12 31.87
CA LEU A 724 -5.32 26.83 31.76
C LEU A 724 -3.81 26.99 31.95
N LYS A 725 -3.27 26.20 32.86
CA LYS A 725 -1.87 26.21 33.28
C LYS A 725 -1.15 24.94 32.81
N SER A 726 -1.74 23.76 33.00
CA SER A 726 -1.12 22.50 32.59
C SER A 726 -2.10 21.50 32.02
N ILE A 727 -1.57 20.65 31.13
CA ILE A 727 -2.19 19.46 30.59
C ILE A 727 -1.39 18.27 31.09
N GLU A 728 -2.06 17.28 31.68
CA GLU A 728 -1.41 16.13 32.29
C GLU A 728 -2.00 14.82 31.80
N PHE A 729 -1.13 13.87 31.48
CA PHE A 729 -1.46 12.50 31.13
C PHE A 729 -1.05 11.60 32.29
N ILE A 730 -2.03 11.02 32.99
CA ILE A 730 -1.85 10.26 34.22
C ILE A 730 -2.09 8.78 33.95
N PHE A 731 -1.03 7.98 34.01
CA PHE A 731 -1.01 6.55 33.74
C PHE A 731 -1.46 5.74 34.95
N ASN A 732 -2.74 5.88 35.32
CA ASN A 732 -3.30 5.29 36.54
C ASN A 732 -4.28 4.13 36.33
N LYS A 733 -4.79 3.92 35.11
CA LYS A 733 -5.81 2.88 34.84
C LYS A 733 -5.19 1.51 34.61
N ASP A 734 -4.16 1.45 33.76
CA ASP A 734 -3.39 0.24 33.54
C ASP A 734 -2.16 0.20 34.45
N SER A 735 -1.84 -0.99 34.97
CA SER A 735 -0.66 -1.18 35.82
C SER A 735 0.67 -1.02 35.07
N LYS A 736 0.65 -1.22 33.74
CA LYS A 736 1.80 -1.03 32.85
C LYS A 736 1.33 -0.68 31.44
N GLY A 737 2.13 0.08 30.73
CA GLY A 737 1.82 0.54 29.37
C GLY A 737 3.05 1.09 28.66
N ASP A 738 2.91 1.26 27.36
CA ASP A 738 3.95 1.78 26.48
C ASP A 738 3.22 2.43 25.29
N ILE A 739 3.17 3.75 25.29
CA ILE A 739 2.41 4.52 24.29
C ILE A 739 3.30 5.57 23.63
N LEU A 740 2.88 5.99 22.44
CA LEU A 740 3.36 7.19 21.79
C LEU A 740 2.29 8.28 21.90
N ILE A 741 2.69 9.51 22.19
CA ILE A 741 1.83 10.70 22.13
C ILE A 741 2.49 11.73 21.20
N ASP A 742 1.67 12.45 20.44
CA ASP A 742 2.07 13.48 19.49
C ASP A 742 0.94 14.51 19.27
N ASP A 743 1.19 15.57 18.49
CA ASP A 743 0.25 16.62 18.08
C ASP A 743 -0.62 17.18 19.22
N ILE A 744 -0.02 17.48 20.36
CA ILE A 744 -0.76 18.02 21.51
C ILE A 744 -1.05 19.49 21.22
N GLY A 745 -2.31 19.92 21.33
CA GLY A 745 -2.71 21.28 21.03
C GLY A 745 -4.18 21.58 21.32
N MET A 746 -4.66 22.72 20.81
CA MET A 746 -6.02 23.21 21.01
C MET A 746 -6.70 23.57 19.67
N GLU A 747 -7.93 23.11 19.45
CA GLU A 747 -8.84 23.68 18.45
C GLU A 747 -9.55 24.89 19.09
N ILE A 748 -9.46 26.06 18.45
CA ILE A 748 -9.91 27.36 19.03
C ILE A 748 -11.09 27.95 18.28
#